data_AF-A0A3D9BB83-F1
#
_entry.id   AF-A0A3D9BB83-F1
#
_cell.length_a   1.000
_cell.length_b   1.000
_cell.length_c   1.000
_cell.angle_alpha   90.00
_cell.angle_beta   90.00
_cell.angle_gamma   90.00
#
_symmetry.space_group_name_H-M   'P 1'
#
loop_
_entity.id
_entity.type
_entity.pdbx_description
1 polymer ?
#
loop_
_entity_poly.entity_id
_entity_poly.type
_entity_poly.pdbx_seq_one_letter_code
_entity_poly.pdbx_strand_id
1 'polypeptide(L)'
;MQKNTTPLLKSQAIYINGKDRTEEIESYSFEGGKCVVIYKNNGKSYSYHQSKIEIVKSALQTQKSVDIFSYLKNVAETTGLKSEEGRNSLADSYERMSFIPETSIVSNYLSQKLPEKDVNSFPIEIFPFGFNLSQKKGVDEAFSNPLSLIEGPPGTGKTQTILNIIANAVMNNQSVAVVSNNNSATQNVFEKLEACGLSFLAAQLGSLQNKKAFIENQAELPDLSDYQLTDEKRLILTESNSLLFAELSEKLEQKNELAHLRLEIDALKTEQEHFINSTATFSEVRFRRNTNSHQLLSLWVKLEDYENANKKLKWWHQLIFPFQYGIKDKYFYELTYHEMIQIVQEKYYQVRITELESRKNSIEKALHDFSFNEKMKEYTRVSMLLFKNFLFKKYHGIQRPIYSESDLRLNAQEFINDYPIILSTTYSLTRSLSKEIMYDFVIVDESSQVNLASGVLSLSCAKRAVIVGDLKQLPNVVEKEMVIKTDQLFDEYQIPEPYRYSTQSLLSSLSAIFPEIPKTLLREHYRCHPKIIDFCNKKFYNDQLIILSENKDEREPLLVYRTVAGNHARERQNQRQIDVITQEIIPQQMLENVNLGVVTPYRNQTTALQSVFENTDIKADTVDKFQGRENDVIILSTVDNEISDFTDNANRLNVAVSRAKDQLILLVNGNEKQKDNNISDLIRYIEYNNFTVVHSNLFSVFDYLYKAYEEQRRSLLSNQKNASVFDSENLMHILIKDVLSEQQFSKYDVILHFPLRNLILDFENLTAEEERYAKHHCSHLDFVIFNKLGKNPVLAIEVDGYEYHKMDSRQGERDRMKNDILEKYGIPLVRFSTTGSGEKEKLIAALSQRL
;
A
#
# COMPACT_ATOMS: atom_id res chain seq x y z
N MET A 1 -41.91 9.89 -13.32
CA MET A 1 -42.55 9.05 -12.27
C MET A 1 -42.87 9.93 -11.07
N GLN A 2 -43.84 9.55 -10.24
CA GLN A 2 -44.12 10.28 -9.00
C GLN A 2 -42.90 10.19 -8.07
N LYS A 3 -42.50 11.31 -7.44
CA LYS A 3 -41.57 11.24 -6.30
C LYS A 3 -42.27 10.41 -5.22
N ASN A 4 -41.79 9.20 -4.96
CA ASN A 4 -42.25 8.40 -3.82
C ASN A 4 -42.17 9.28 -2.57
N THR A 5 -43.27 9.39 -1.84
CA THR A 5 -43.33 10.18 -0.61
C THR A 5 -42.36 9.61 0.40
N THR A 6 -41.19 10.23 0.53
CA THR A 6 -40.20 9.92 1.55
C THR A 6 -40.90 9.92 2.91
N PRO A 7 -40.70 8.90 3.78
CA PRO A 7 -41.20 8.97 5.15
C PRO A 7 -40.71 10.28 5.79
N LEU A 8 -41.55 10.93 6.60
CA LEU A 8 -41.20 12.20 7.24
C LEU A 8 -39.90 12.04 8.02
N LEU A 9 -38.81 12.58 7.47
CA LEU A 9 -37.49 12.54 8.09
C LEU A 9 -37.55 13.40 9.34
N LYS A 10 -37.28 12.79 10.49
CA LYS A 10 -37.32 13.52 11.77
C LYS A 10 -36.23 14.58 11.77
N SER A 11 -36.56 15.81 12.13
CA SER A 11 -35.59 16.91 12.27
C SER A 11 -34.76 16.81 13.56
N GLN A 12 -35.34 16.21 14.60
CA GLN A 12 -34.73 15.98 15.91
C GLN A 12 -35.31 14.71 16.55
N ALA A 13 -34.54 14.10 17.45
CA ALA A 13 -35.00 13.07 18.38
C ALA A 13 -34.85 13.58 19.83
N ILE A 14 -35.82 13.26 20.68
CA ILE A 14 -35.88 13.71 22.07
C ILE A 14 -35.95 12.48 22.97
N TYR A 15 -34.91 12.27 23.77
CA TYR A 15 -34.82 11.17 24.72
C TYR A 15 -35.07 11.67 26.15
N ILE A 16 -35.88 10.95 26.91
CA ILE A 16 -36.19 11.25 28.32
C ILE A 16 -35.85 10.04 29.17
N ASN A 17 -34.86 10.19 30.06
CA ASN A 17 -34.19 9.10 30.78
C ASN A 17 -33.71 7.98 29.81
N GLY A 18 -33.09 8.36 28.68
CA GLY A 18 -32.53 7.44 27.69
C GLY A 18 -33.54 6.72 26.79
N LYS A 19 -34.85 7.01 26.88
CA LYS A 19 -35.88 6.45 25.99
C LYS A 19 -36.36 7.49 25.00
N ASP A 20 -36.42 7.14 23.71
CA ASP A 20 -37.01 8.00 22.66
C ASP A 20 -38.48 8.28 23.01
N ARG A 21 -38.82 9.57 23.09
CA ARG A 21 -40.17 10.09 23.33
C ARG A 21 -40.61 11.06 22.23
N THR A 22 -39.88 11.17 21.13
CA THR A 22 -40.07 12.17 20.06
C THR A 22 -41.50 12.20 19.53
N GLU A 23 -42.14 11.04 19.33
CA GLU A 23 -43.51 10.98 18.82
C GLU A 23 -44.57 11.41 19.85
N GLU A 24 -44.26 11.31 21.13
CA GLU A 24 -45.18 11.66 22.22
C GLU A 24 -45.16 13.15 22.54
N ILE A 25 -44.13 13.88 22.09
CA ILE A 25 -43.85 15.27 22.45
C ILE A 25 -44.36 16.24 21.39
N GLU A 26 -45.12 17.24 21.83
CA GLU A 26 -45.64 18.33 21.01
C GLU A 26 -44.64 19.49 20.93
N SER A 27 -44.08 19.90 22.07
CA SER A 27 -43.09 20.97 22.16
C SER A 27 -42.27 20.89 23.46
N TYR A 28 -41.17 21.64 23.53
CA TYR A 28 -40.36 21.78 24.73
C TYR A 28 -39.81 23.22 24.90
N SER A 29 -39.53 23.62 26.15
CA SER A 29 -38.83 24.86 26.50
C SER A 29 -37.77 24.59 27.57
N PHE A 30 -36.70 25.40 27.60
CA PHE A 30 -35.68 25.35 28.66
C PHE A 30 -35.87 26.52 29.63
N GLU A 31 -36.16 26.20 30.89
CA GLU A 31 -36.49 27.17 31.94
C GLU A 31 -35.80 26.78 33.26
N GLY A 32 -34.92 27.65 33.76
CA GLY A 32 -34.31 27.49 35.10
C GLY A 32 -33.53 26.20 35.34
N GLY A 33 -32.76 25.71 34.36
CA GLY A 33 -32.01 24.44 34.45
C GLY A 33 -32.87 23.18 34.32
N LYS A 34 -34.13 23.34 33.92
CA LYS A 34 -35.07 22.26 33.61
C LYS A 34 -35.56 22.40 32.18
N CYS A 35 -35.98 21.29 31.59
CA CYS A 35 -36.67 21.26 30.32
C CYS A 35 -38.14 20.92 30.58
N VAL A 36 -39.04 21.81 30.16
CA VAL A 36 -40.49 21.63 30.24
C VAL A 36 -40.94 21.00 28.92
N VAL A 37 -41.61 19.86 28.99
CA VAL A 37 -42.03 19.05 27.83
C VAL A 37 -43.54 18.94 27.82
N ILE A 38 -44.17 19.27 26.69
CA ILE A 38 -45.62 19.16 26.48
C ILE A 38 -45.90 17.92 25.64
N TYR A 39 -46.83 17.07 26.09
CA TYR A 39 -47.15 15.79 25.45
C TYR A 39 -48.43 15.85 24.60
N LYS A 40 -48.35 15.37 23.34
CA LYS A 40 -49.47 15.41 22.37
C LYS A 40 -50.75 14.76 22.88
N ASN A 41 -50.63 13.68 23.66
CA ASN A 41 -51.78 12.87 24.09
C ASN A 41 -52.65 13.54 25.17
N ASN A 42 -52.17 14.58 25.85
CA ASN A 42 -52.90 15.18 26.98
C ASN A 42 -52.68 16.69 27.17
N GLY A 43 -51.81 17.35 26.38
CA GLY A 43 -51.47 18.76 26.52
C GLY A 43 -50.82 19.15 27.85
N LYS A 44 -50.42 18.17 28.68
CA LYS A 44 -49.83 18.43 30.00
C LYS A 44 -48.33 18.67 29.86
N SER A 45 -47.87 19.71 30.54
CA SER A 45 -46.45 19.99 30.71
C SER A 45 -45.86 19.17 31.86
N TYR A 46 -44.67 18.62 31.64
CA TYR A 46 -43.86 17.94 32.65
C TYR A 46 -42.46 18.54 32.66
N SER A 47 -41.93 18.84 33.85
CA SER A 47 -40.61 19.46 34.01
C SER A 47 -39.57 18.40 34.39
N TYR A 48 -38.55 18.24 33.55
CA TYR A 48 -37.44 17.32 33.74
C TYR A 48 -36.15 18.08 34.03
N HIS A 49 -35.28 17.51 34.87
CA HIS A 49 -33.92 18.04 35.04
C HIS A 49 -33.16 17.93 33.72
N GLN A 50 -32.34 18.93 33.37
CA GLN A 50 -31.66 18.97 32.06
C GLN A 50 -30.79 17.72 31.81
N SER A 51 -30.16 17.15 32.84
CA SER A 51 -29.40 15.89 32.73
C SER A 51 -30.23 14.63 32.43
N LYS A 52 -31.56 14.74 32.35
CA LYS A 52 -32.48 13.64 32.02
C LYS A 52 -33.08 13.78 30.61
N ILE A 53 -32.78 14.87 29.91
CA ILE A 53 -33.25 15.13 28.55
C ILE A 53 -32.06 15.29 27.62
N GLU A 54 -32.05 14.49 26.57
CA GLU A 54 -31.10 14.58 25.47
C GLU A 54 -31.87 14.90 24.20
N ILE A 55 -31.44 15.93 23.47
CA ILE A 55 -32.06 16.37 22.22
C ILE A 55 -30.99 16.31 21.15
N VAL A 56 -31.16 15.39 20.21
CA VAL A 56 -30.20 15.11 19.14
C VAL A 56 -30.83 15.58 17.83
N LYS A 57 -30.17 16.44 17.06
CA LYS A 57 -30.70 16.82 15.74
C LYS A 57 -30.36 15.77 14.69
N SER A 58 -31.10 15.81 13.60
CA SER A 58 -30.86 14.96 12.43
C SER A 58 -29.72 15.51 11.57
N ALA A 59 -28.95 14.64 10.91
CA ALA A 59 -27.96 15.03 9.91
C ALA A 59 -28.60 15.63 8.63
N LEU A 60 -29.88 15.36 8.39
CA LEU A 60 -30.60 15.70 7.16
C LEU A 60 -31.19 17.13 7.20
N GLN A 61 -30.37 18.10 7.62
CA GLN A 61 -30.75 19.52 7.77
C GLN A 61 -30.59 20.35 6.48
N THR A 62 -29.78 19.89 5.51
CA THR A 62 -29.53 20.61 4.26
C THR A 62 -30.02 19.80 3.07
N GLN A 63 -30.47 20.49 2.01
CA GLN A 63 -30.92 19.84 0.77
C GLN A 63 -29.83 18.91 0.20
N LYS A 64 -28.57 19.36 0.20
CA LYS A 64 -27.41 18.55 -0.21
C LYS A 64 -27.28 17.23 0.57
N SER A 65 -27.45 17.26 1.90
CA SER A 65 -27.42 16.05 2.74
C SER A 65 -28.58 15.11 2.41
N VAL A 66 -29.77 15.67 2.15
CA VAL A 66 -30.98 14.91 1.75
C VAL A 66 -30.81 14.28 0.37
N ASP A 67 -30.23 15.00 -0.59
CA ASP A 67 -30.00 14.50 -1.95
C ASP A 67 -28.97 13.36 -1.96
N ILE A 68 -27.84 13.51 -1.25
CA ILE A 68 -26.83 12.45 -1.10
C ILE A 68 -27.43 11.22 -0.41
N PHE A 69 -28.20 11.38 0.67
CA PHE A 69 -28.86 10.26 1.34
C PHE A 69 -29.89 9.57 0.44
N SER A 70 -30.65 10.34 -0.34
CA SER A 70 -31.64 9.82 -1.29
C SER A 70 -31.00 9.08 -2.46
N TYR A 71 -29.89 9.59 -2.99
CA TYR A 71 -29.07 8.88 -3.97
C TYR A 71 -28.59 7.53 -3.41
N LEU A 72 -28.00 7.50 -2.21
CA LEU A 72 -27.53 6.27 -1.58
C LEU A 72 -28.67 5.26 -1.35
N LYS A 73 -29.88 5.73 -0.99
CA LYS A 73 -31.08 4.89 -0.90
C LYS A 73 -31.45 4.28 -2.25
N ASN A 74 -31.52 5.07 -3.32
CA ASN A 74 -31.87 4.57 -4.65
C ASN A 74 -30.80 3.60 -5.21
N VAL A 75 -29.52 3.85 -4.91
CA VAL A 75 -28.43 2.92 -5.20
C VAL A 75 -28.61 1.62 -4.42
N ALA A 76 -28.98 1.68 -3.13
CA ALA A 76 -29.28 0.51 -2.32
C ALA A 76 -30.48 -0.29 -2.87
N GLU A 77 -31.55 0.38 -3.30
CA GLU A 77 -32.70 -0.22 -3.98
C GLU A 77 -32.31 -0.93 -5.29
N THR A 78 -31.38 -0.35 -6.04
CA THR A 78 -30.90 -0.84 -7.34
C THR A 78 -29.93 -2.02 -7.22
N THR A 79 -29.00 -1.96 -6.27
CA THR A 79 -27.85 -2.88 -6.16
C THR A 79 -28.02 -3.96 -5.09
N GLY A 80 -28.92 -3.76 -4.13
CA GLY A 80 -29.10 -4.68 -3.02
C GLY A 80 -29.72 -6.01 -3.44
N LEU A 81 -29.13 -7.10 -2.93
CA LEU A 81 -29.62 -8.47 -3.15
C LEU A 81 -31.08 -8.61 -2.75
N LYS A 82 -31.89 -9.14 -3.66
CA LYS A 82 -33.30 -9.50 -3.42
C LYS A 82 -33.38 -10.94 -2.92
N SER A 83 -34.15 -11.18 -1.87
CA SER A 83 -34.51 -12.53 -1.43
C SER A 83 -35.40 -13.23 -2.46
N GLU A 84 -35.64 -14.53 -2.29
CA GLU A 84 -36.65 -15.28 -3.07
C GLU A 84 -38.06 -14.67 -2.95
N GLU A 85 -38.37 -14.04 -1.80
CA GLU A 85 -39.59 -13.24 -1.57
C GLU A 85 -39.54 -11.83 -2.21
N GLY A 86 -38.49 -11.49 -2.94
CA GLY A 86 -38.31 -10.21 -3.63
C GLY A 86 -37.87 -9.02 -2.76
N ARG A 87 -37.68 -9.20 -1.44
CA ARG A 87 -37.27 -8.11 -0.53
C ARG A 87 -35.79 -7.77 -0.67
N ASN A 88 -35.47 -6.48 -0.76
CA ASN A 88 -34.09 -5.99 -0.78
C ASN A 88 -33.70 -5.51 0.62
N SER A 89 -32.93 -6.32 1.35
CA SER A 89 -32.55 -6.01 2.74
C SER A 89 -31.64 -4.78 2.91
N LEU A 90 -30.99 -4.29 1.84
CA LEU A 90 -30.21 -3.04 1.89
C LEU A 90 -31.15 -1.83 1.82
N ALA A 91 -32.11 -1.86 0.88
CA ALA A 91 -33.18 -0.87 0.80
C ALA A 91 -34.01 -0.82 2.10
N ASP A 92 -34.43 -1.98 2.62
CA ASP A 92 -35.13 -2.10 3.91
C ASP A 92 -34.34 -1.43 5.06
N SER A 93 -33.01 -1.43 4.99
CA SER A 93 -32.15 -0.83 6.03
C SER A 93 -32.11 0.69 5.90
N TYR A 94 -32.00 1.23 4.69
CA TYR A 94 -32.13 2.67 4.43
C TYR A 94 -33.54 3.19 4.75
N GLU A 95 -34.60 2.43 4.48
CA GLU A 95 -35.98 2.81 4.84
C GLU A 95 -36.22 2.91 6.34
N ARG A 96 -35.50 2.12 7.14
CA ARG A 96 -35.55 2.17 8.61
C ARG A 96 -34.83 3.39 9.19
N MET A 97 -33.99 4.08 8.42
CA MET A 97 -33.28 5.30 8.83
C MET A 97 -34.17 6.55 8.71
N SER A 98 -35.24 6.60 9.51
CA SER A 98 -36.10 7.79 9.62
C SER A 98 -35.48 8.93 10.45
N PHE A 99 -34.35 8.67 11.11
CA PHE A 99 -33.53 9.62 11.84
C PHE A 99 -32.05 9.21 11.73
N ILE A 100 -31.16 10.19 11.57
CA ILE A 100 -29.71 10.01 11.54
C ILE A 100 -29.12 10.99 12.56
N PRO A 101 -28.53 10.53 13.68
CA PRO A 101 -27.95 11.41 14.68
C PRO A 101 -26.89 12.34 14.09
N GLU A 102 -26.91 13.63 14.41
CA GLU A 102 -25.83 14.56 13.99
C GLU A 102 -24.45 14.17 14.55
N THR A 103 -24.44 13.37 15.63
CA THR A 103 -23.27 12.77 16.30
C THR A 103 -22.75 11.47 15.65
N SER A 104 -23.37 11.00 14.57
CA SER A 104 -22.93 9.80 13.84
C SER A 104 -21.94 10.13 12.71
N ILE A 105 -21.01 9.24 12.40
CA ILE A 105 -20.01 9.48 11.32
C ILE A 105 -20.67 9.64 9.94
N VAL A 106 -21.83 9.03 9.68
CA VAL A 106 -22.57 9.30 8.44
C VAL A 106 -23.05 10.76 8.34
N SER A 107 -23.28 11.46 9.46
CA SER A 107 -23.59 12.90 9.47
C SER A 107 -22.48 13.72 8.82
N ASN A 108 -21.23 13.43 9.19
CA ASN A 108 -20.04 14.03 8.60
C ASN A 108 -19.94 13.70 7.09
N TYR A 109 -20.15 12.43 6.72
CA TYR A 109 -20.14 11.99 5.33
C TYR A 109 -21.19 12.69 4.46
N LEU A 110 -22.42 12.85 4.94
CA LEU A 110 -23.51 13.53 4.22
C LEU A 110 -23.30 15.05 4.15
N SER A 111 -22.76 15.66 5.20
CA SER A 111 -22.55 17.12 5.30
C SER A 111 -21.23 17.62 4.70
N GLN A 112 -20.30 16.72 4.36
CA GLN A 112 -18.94 17.03 3.86
C GLN A 112 -18.09 17.83 4.86
N LYS A 113 -18.35 17.64 6.16
CA LYS A 113 -17.58 18.24 7.24
C LYS A 113 -16.88 17.15 8.03
N LEU A 114 -15.55 17.16 8.03
CA LEU A 114 -14.75 16.27 8.88
C LEU A 114 -15.22 16.43 10.35
N PRO A 115 -15.36 15.35 11.15
CA PRO A 115 -15.69 15.49 12.56
C PRO A 115 -14.60 16.29 13.29
N GLU A 116 -15.03 17.11 14.25
CA GLU A 116 -14.10 17.83 15.13
C GLU A 116 -13.28 16.83 15.95
N LYS A 117 -12.00 17.16 16.20
CA LYS A 117 -11.14 16.34 17.06
C LYS A 117 -11.69 16.34 18.49
N ASP A 118 -11.69 15.18 19.14
CA ASP A 118 -11.99 15.11 20.56
C ASP A 118 -10.93 15.87 21.37
N VAL A 119 -11.39 16.79 22.20
CA VAL A 119 -10.52 17.54 23.13
C VAL A 119 -9.94 16.61 24.21
N ASN A 120 -10.61 15.48 24.47
CA ASN A 120 -10.17 14.44 25.40
C ASN A 120 -9.74 13.19 24.60
N SER A 121 -8.44 13.00 24.41
CA SER A 121 -7.91 11.73 23.91
C SER A 121 -8.10 10.63 24.96
N PHE A 122 -8.60 9.47 24.55
CA PHE A 122 -8.62 8.29 25.41
C PHE A 122 -7.18 7.79 25.65
N PRO A 123 -6.82 7.38 26.87
CA PRO A 123 -5.49 6.83 27.12
C PRO A 123 -5.33 5.49 26.40
N ILE A 124 -4.24 5.35 25.64
CA ILE A 124 -3.76 4.09 25.09
C ILE A 124 -2.65 3.62 26.01
N GLU A 125 -2.87 2.50 26.71
CA GLU A 125 -1.96 2.03 27.75
C GLU A 125 -1.21 0.75 27.36
N ILE A 126 -1.77 -0.05 26.44
CA ILE A 126 -1.27 -1.40 26.16
C ILE A 126 -1.39 -1.79 24.68
N PHE A 127 -0.48 -2.65 24.23
CA PHE A 127 -0.59 -3.38 22.96
C PHE A 127 -0.47 -4.89 23.23
N PRO A 128 -1.56 -5.55 23.72
CA PRO A 128 -1.53 -6.96 24.14
C PRO A 128 -1.31 -7.96 23.00
N PHE A 129 -1.36 -7.50 21.74
CA PHE A 129 -1.03 -8.30 20.56
C PHE A 129 0.33 -7.92 19.95
N GLY A 130 1.15 -7.14 20.66
CA GLY A 130 2.41 -6.56 20.18
C GLY A 130 2.19 -5.41 19.20
N PHE A 131 3.24 -4.65 18.88
CA PHE A 131 3.15 -3.47 18.01
C PHE A 131 4.47 -3.16 17.27
N ASN A 132 4.38 -2.26 16.29
CA ASN A 132 5.48 -1.51 15.70
C ASN A 132 5.09 -0.02 15.59
N LEU A 133 5.94 0.84 15.03
CA LEU A 133 5.73 2.29 15.05
C LEU A 133 4.52 2.73 14.21
N SER A 134 4.33 2.16 13.02
CA SER A 134 3.16 2.50 12.20
C SER A 134 1.85 1.96 12.78
N GLN A 135 1.87 0.77 13.38
CA GLN A 135 0.72 0.20 14.09
C GLN A 135 0.36 1.05 15.33
N LYS A 136 1.35 1.47 16.14
CA LYS A 136 1.15 2.40 17.26
C LYS A 136 0.46 3.67 16.77
N LYS A 137 1.01 4.32 15.73
CA LYS A 137 0.39 5.51 15.14
C LYS A 137 -1.05 5.26 14.68
N GLY A 138 -1.34 4.11 14.08
CA GLY A 138 -2.69 3.73 13.66
C GLY A 138 -3.68 3.67 14.82
N VAL A 139 -3.26 3.13 15.98
CA VAL A 139 -4.06 3.13 17.21
C VAL A 139 -4.18 4.55 17.79
N ASP A 140 -3.08 5.31 17.85
CA ASP A 140 -3.06 6.71 18.34
C ASP A 140 -4.07 7.59 17.59
N GLU A 141 -4.08 7.53 16.25
CA GLU A 141 -5.02 8.30 15.42
C GLU A 141 -6.47 7.82 15.59
N ALA A 142 -6.71 6.53 15.80
CA ALA A 142 -8.05 5.99 16.03
C ALA A 142 -8.70 6.49 17.33
N PHE A 143 -7.93 6.66 18.41
CA PHE A 143 -8.42 7.24 19.67
C PHE A 143 -8.33 8.76 19.73
N SER A 144 -7.51 9.40 18.90
CA SER A 144 -7.40 10.87 18.83
C SER A 144 -8.40 11.54 17.88
N ASN A 145 -9.00 10.80 16.95
CA ASN A 145 -9.89 11.34 15.93
C ASN A 145 -11.17 10.47 15.79
N PRO A 146 -12.37 11.06 15.70
CA PRO A 146 -13.60 10.27 15.47
C PRO A 146 -13.59 9.53 14.11
N LEU A 147 -12.79 9.96 13.15
CA LEU A 147 -12.66 9.30 11.85
C LEU A 147 -11.19 9.26 11.42
N SER A 148 -10.70 8.08 11.05
CA SER A 148 -9.30 7.85 10.63
C SER A 148 -9.18 6.72 9.58
N LEU A 149 -8.13 6.78 8.76
CA LEU A 149 -7.79 5.75 7.77
C LEU A 149 -6.50 5.01 8.17
N ILE A 150 -6.52 3.67 8.07
CA ILE A 150 -5.33 2.81 8.21
C ILE A 150 -5.16 2.01 6.92
N GLU A 151 -4.09 2.31 6.19
CA GLU A 151 -3.79 1.65 4.91
C GLU A 151 -2.64 0.66 5.06
N GLY A 152 -2.58 -0.38 4.22
CA GLY A 152 -1.33 -1.11 4.00
C GLY A 152 -1.47 -2.48 3.34
N PRO A 153 -0.37 -3.00 2.76
CA PRO A 153 -0.35 -4.29 2.06
C PRO A 153 -0.73 -5.48 2.95
N PRO A 154 -0.91 -6.68 2.37
CA PRO A 154 -0.99 -7.91 3.14
C PRO A 154 0.34 -8.15 3.87
N GLY A 155 0.31 -8.59 5.12
CA GLY A 155 1.53 -8.85 5.90
C GLY A 155 2.09 -7.69 6.74
N THR A 156 1.44 -6.52 6.77
CA THR A 156 1.83 -5.38 7.66
C THR A 156 1.10 -5.33 9.01
N GLY A 157 0.23 -6.32 9.27
CA GLY A 157 -0.44 -6.48 10.56
C GLY A 157 -1.71 -5.63 10.77
N LYS A 158 -2.46 -5.32 9.70
CA LYS A 158 -3.80 -4.68 9.80
C LYS A 158 -4.68 -5.28 10.91
N THR A 159 -4.89 -6.60 10.89
CA THR A 159 -5.68 -7.32 11.91
C THR A 159 -5.11 -7.19 13.34
N GLN A 160 -3.78 -7.11 13.49
CA GLN A 160 -3.14 -6.90 14.79
C GLN A 160 -3.39 -5.48 15.32
N THR A 161 -3.40 -4.50 14.43
CA THR A 161 -3.80 -3.12 14.74
C THR A 161 -5.26 -3.07 15.19
N ILE A 162 -6.17 -3.73 14.47
CA ILE A 162 -7.59 -3.85 14.83
C ILE A 162 -7.75 -4.47 16.23
N LEU A 163 -7.02 -5.55 16.54
CA LEU A 163 -7.05 -6.20 17.85
C LEU A 163 -6.55 -5.30 18.99
N ASN A 164 -5.51 -4.49 18.75
CA ASN A 164 -5.04 -3.50 19.72
C ASN A 164 -6.04 -2.34 19.92
N ILE A 165 -6.77 -1.91 18.87
CA ILE A 165 -7.88 -0.96 19.02
C ILE A 165 -9.01 -1.57 19.86
N ILE A 166 -9.40 -2.81 19.57
CA ILE A 166 -10.42 -3.56 20.34
C ILE A 166 -10.03 -3.63 21.82
N ALA A 167 -8.80 -4.02 22.16
CA ALA A 167 -8.38 -4.16 23.55
C ALA A 167 -8.48 -2.84 24.33
N ASN A 168 -7.97 -1.75 23.77
CA ASN A 168 -8.02 -0.43 24.42
C ASN A 168 -9.47 0.11 24.48
N ALA A 169 -10.32 -0.15 23.49
CA ALA A 169 -11.73 0.24 23.52
C ALA A 169 -12.49 -0.54 24.61
N VAL A 170 -12.31 -1.86 24.69
CA VAL A 170 -12.92 -2.69 25.74
C VAL A 170 -12.46 -2.28 27.14
N MET A 171 -11.20 -1.88 27.33
CA MET A 171 -10.70 -1.31 28.59
C MET A 171 -11.36 0.04 28.94
N ASN A 172 -11.67 0.86 27.94
CA ASN A 172 -12.45 2.08 28.11
C ASN A 172 -13.97 1.83 28.23
N ASN A 173 -14.40 0.56 28.36
CA ASN A 173 -15.80 0.11 28.36
C ASN A 173 -16.60 0.52 27.11
N GLN A 174 -15.90 0.68 25.99
CA GLN A 174 -16.48 1.04 24.70
C GLN A 174 -16.86 -0.20 23.88
N SER A 175 -17.92 -0.07 23.10
CA SER A 175 -18.43 -1.07 22.17
C SER A 175 -17.75 -0.95 20.80
N VAL A 176 -17.39 -2.09 20.20
CA VAL A 176 -16.69 -2.14 18.91
C VAL A 176 -17.43 -3.07 17.96
N ALA A 177 -17.84 -2.55 16.80
CA ALA A 177 -18.25 -3.38 15.67
C ALA A 177 -17.08 -3.48 14.67
N VAL A 178 -16.65 -4.69 14.34
CA VAL A 178 -15.76 -4.92 13.20
C VAL A 178 -16.58 -5.46 12.04
N VAL A 179 -16.45 -4.81 10.88
CA VAL A 179 -17.20 -5.15 9.68
C VAL A 179 -16.34 -5.19 8.42
N SER A 180 -16.78 -5.97 7.46
CA SER A 180 -16.16 -6.12 6.14
C SER A 180 -17.21 -6.45 5.08
N ASN A 181 -16.83 -6.44 3.81
CA ASN A 181 -17.75 -6.78 2.70
C ASN A 181 -18.22 -8.26 2.77
N ASN A 182 -17.38 -9.15 3.30
CA ASN A 182 -17.66 -10.57 3.49
C ASN A 182 -17.27 -11.03 4.91
N ASN A 183 -17.58 -12.26 5.29
CA ASN A 183 -17.30 -12.79 6.63
C ASN A 183 -15.82 -13.21 6.87
N SER A 184 -14.95 -13.27 5.86
CA SER A 184 -13.61 -13.86 6.05
C SER A 184 -12.67 -12.95 6.85
N ALA A 185 -12.72 -11.62 6.63
CA ALA A 185 -11.91 -10.68 7.39
C ALA A 185 -12.33 -10.61 8.88
N THR A 186 -13.64 -10.65 9.17
CA THR A 186 -14.15 -10.72 10.55
C THR A 186 -13.91 -12.08 11.22
N GLN A 187 -13.92 -13.18 10.46
CA GLN A 187 -13.51 -14.49 10.95
C GLN A 187 -12.04 -14.49 11.39
N ASN A 188 -11.13 -13.90 10.62
CA ASN A 188 -9.70 -13.76 11.00
C ASN A 188 -9.50 -12.98 12.31
N VAL A 189 -10.40 -12.05 12.65
CA VAL A 189 -10.38 -11.34 13.94
C VAL A 189 -10.88 -12.26 15.06
N PHE A 190 -11.96 -13.02 14.83
CA PHE A 190 -12.49 -13.99 15.79
C PHE A 190 -11.46 -15.06 16.17
N GLU A 191 -10.82 -15.69 15.19
CA GLU A 191 -9.82 -16.76 15.40
C GLU A 191 -8.63 -16.28 16.24
N LYS A 192 -8.22 -15.02 16.08
CA LYS A 192 -7.15 -14.42 16.90
C LYS A 192 -7.59 -14.07 18.32
N LEU A 193 -8.86 -13.72 18.53
CA LEU A 193 -9.43 -13.58 19.88
C LEU A 193 -9.55 -14.95 20.55
N GLU A 194 -10.03 -15.97 19.82
CA GLU A 194 -10.15 -17.35 20.29
C GLU A 194 -8.80 -17.94 20.70
N ALA A 195 -7.76 -17.79 19.87
CA ALA A 195 -6.40 -18.24 20.18
C ALA A 195 -5.80 -17.60 21.45
N CYS A 196 -6.33 -16.47 21.91
CA CYS A 196 -5.93 -15.80 23.14
C CYS A 196 -6.84 -16.11 24.34
N GLY A 197 -7.92 -16.88 24.16
CA GLY A 197 -8.96 -17.12 25.16
C GLY A 197 -9.85 -15.90 25.41
N LEU A 198 -10.16 -15.14 24.35
CA LEU A 198 -10.93 -13.88 24.37
C LEU A 198 -12.19 -13.91 23.49
N SER A 199 -12.48 -15.02 22.80
CA SER A 199 -13.67 -15.17 21.93
C SER A 199 -15.00 -14.98 22.68
N PHE A 200 -15.03 -15.24 23.99
CA PHE A 200 -16.21 -15.01 24.83
C PHE A 200 -16.69 -13.54 24.87
N LEU A 201 -15.88 -12.58 24.43
CA LEU A 201 -16.24 -11.15 24.31
C LEU A 201 -16.95 -10.81 22.99
N ALA A 202 -16.97 -11.75 22.03
CA ALA A 202 -17.36 -11.48 20.65
C ALA A 202 -18.64 -12.22 20.22
N ALA A 203 -19.47 -11.53 19.44
CA ALA A 203 -20.67 -12.08 18.83
C ALA A 203 -20.61 -12.00 17.30
N GLN A 204 -20.70 -13.15 16.62
CA GLN A 204 -20.70 -13.24 15.17
C GLN A 204 -22.13 -13.11 14.60
N LEU A 205 -22.50 -11.90 14.18
CA LEU A 205 -23.86 -11.55 13.73
C LEU A 205 -23.95 -11.17 12.24
N GLY A 206 -22.90 -11.48 11.45
CA GLY A 206 -22.75 -11.03 10.06
C GLY A 206 -23.62 -11.71 9.00
N SER A 207 -24.24 -12.83 9.34
CA SER A 207 -25.19 -13.56 8.49
C SER A 207 -26.32 -14.17 9.34
N LEU A 208 -27.42 -14.57 8.71
CA LEU A 208 -28.52 -15.27 9.39
C LEU A 208 -28.10 -16.65 9.92
N GLN A 209 -27.14 -17.32 9.26
CA GLN A 209 -26.56 -18.58 9.74
C GLN A 209 -25.68 -18.35 10.96
N ASN A 210 -24.74 -17.39 10.89
CA ASN A 210 -23.86 -17.05 12.02
C ASN A 210 -24.67 -16.59 13.24
N LYS A 211 -25.72 -15.78 13.03
CA LYS A 211 -26.62 -15.32 14.09
C LYS A 211 -27.32 -16.49 14.80
N LYS A 212 -27.85 -17.47 14.05
CA LYS A 212 -28.46 -18.68 14.62
C LYS A 212 -27.43 -19.51 15.38
N ALA A 213 -26.31 -19.82 14.73
CA ALA A 213 -25.22 -20.59 15.34
C ALA A 213 -24.69 -19.93 16.62
N PHE A 214 -24.57 -18.60 16.66
CA PHE A 214 -24.21 -17.86 17.85
C PHE A 214 -25.26 -17.99 18.96
N ILE A 215 -26.55 -17.77 18.67
CA ILE A 215 -27.64 -17.89 19.66
C ILE A 215 -27.74 -19.32 20.23
N GLU A 216 -27.56 -20.33 19.38
CA GLU A 216 -27.58 -21.75 19.74
C GLU A 216 -26.34 -22.18 20.55
N ASN A 217 -25.19 -21.53 20.35
CA ASN A 217 -23.89 -21.90 20.94
C ASN A 217 -23.24 -20.72 21.69
N GLN A 218 -24.02 -20.02 22.53
CA GLN A 218 -23.50 -18.90 23.34
C GLN A 218 -22.47 -19.41 24.34
N ALA A 219 -21.27 -18.82 24.30
CA ALA A 219 -20.21 -19.15 25.24
C ALA A 219 -20.54 -18.62 26.65
N GLU A 220 -20.55 -19.53 27.63
CA GLU A 220 -20.50 -19.17 29.04
C GLU A 220 -19.23 -18.34 29.34
N LEU A 221 -19.26 -17.57 30.43
CA LEU A 221 -18.05 -16.89 30.90
C LEU A 221 -17.05 -17.96 31.39
N PRO A 222 -15.82 -18.01 30.85
CA PRO A 222 -14.81 -18.95 31.34
C PRO A 222 -14.38 -18.59 32.76
N ASP A 223 -13.75 -19.53 33.48
CA ASP A 223 -13.14 -19.19 34.76
C ASP A 223 -12.02 -18.16 34.56
N LEU A 224 -12.22 -16.96 35.10
CA LEU A 224 -11.29 -15.85 35.00
C LEU A 224 -10.32 -15.79 36.19
N SER A 225 -10.36 -16.74 37.14
CA SER A 225 -9.55 -16.70 38.37
C SER A 225 -8.04 -16.56 38.09
N ASP A 226 -7.54 -17.23 37.04
CA ASP A 226 -6.14 -17.12 36.58
C ASP A 226 -5.76 -15.73 36.06
N TYR A 227 -6.73 -14.86 35.78
CA TYR A 227 -6.52 -13.50 35.30
C TYR A 227 -6.40 -12.49 36.46
N GLN A 228 -6.65 -12.90 37.71
CA GLN A 228 -6.61 -12.01 38.86
C GLN A 228 -5.18 -11.52 39.18
N LEU A 229 -5.02 -10.20 39.30
CA LEU A 229 -3.84 -9.57 39.88
C LEU A 229 -4.22 -8.81 41.15
N THR A 230 -3.38 -8.91 42.18
CA THR A 230 -3.43 -8.00 43.34
C THR A 230 -3.18 -6.56 42.85
N ASP A 231 -3.82 -5.57 43.49
CA ASP A 231 -3.68 -4.18 43.03
C ASP A 231 -2.25 -3.64 43.10
N GLU A 232 -1.43 -4.12 44.06
CA GLU A 232 0.01 -3.86 44.13
C GLU A 232 0.74 -4.41 42.89
N LYS A 233 0.56 -5.70 42.57
CA LYS A 233 1.17 -6.34 41.40
C LYS A 233 0.68 -5.69 40.10
N ARG A 234 -0.60 -5.29 40.02
CA ARG A 234 -1.15 -4.54 38.88
C ARG A 234 -0.41 -3.22 38.70
N LEU A 235 -0.25 -2.42 39.76
CA LEU A 235 0.42 -1.12 39.70
C LEU A 235 1.89 -1.26 39.23
N ILE A 236 2.62 -2.21 39.83
CA ILE A 236 4.02 -2.52 39.46
C ILE A 236 4.12 -2.94 37.98
N LEU A 237 3.20 -3.79 37.51
CA LEU A 237 3.17 -4.21 36.11
C LEU A 237 2.80 -3.06 35.17
N THR A 238 1.88 -2.17 35.54
CA THR A 238 1.56 -0.97 34.73
C THR A 238 2.76 -0.05 34.60
N GLU A 239 3.46 0.26 35.70
CA GLU A 239 4.63 1.15 35.69
C GLU A 239 5.80 0.56 34.89
N SER A 240 6.16 -0.69 35.14
CA SER A 240 7.24 -1.37 34.40
C SER A 240 6.93 -1.57 32.92
N ASN A 241 5.67 -1.88 32.55
CA ASN A 241 5.25 -2.00 31.15
C ASN A 241 5.29 -0.63 30.42
N SER A 242 5.00 0.47 31.12
CA SER A 242 5.12 1.83 30.58
C SER A 242 6.58 2.24 30.32
N LEU A 243 7.49 1.92 31.24
CA LEU A 243 8.93 2.14 31.03
C LEU A 243 9.46 1.29 29.85
N LEU A 244 9.09 0.01 29.83
CA LEU A 244 9.48 -0.93 28.77
C LEU A 244 8.92 -0.51 27.38
N PHE A 245 7.73 0.09 27.33
CA PHE A 245 7.15 0.66 26.11
C PHE A 245 7.99 1.79 25.52
N ALA A 246 8.51 2.69 26.36
CA ALA A 246 9.37 3.79 25.92
C ALA A 246 10.70 3.25 25.37
N GLU A 247 11.34 2.31 26.08
CA GLU A 247 12.56 1.65 25.59
C GLU A 247 12.33 0.91 24.26
N LEU A 248 11.24 0.14 24.15
CA LEU A 248 10.89 -0.60 22.92
C LEU A 248 10.61 0.33 21.75
N SER A 249 10.02 1.51 21.99
CA SER A 249 9.74 2.50 20.96
C SER A 249 11.05 3.05 20.34
N GLU A 250 12.04 3.38 21.16
CA GLU A 250 13.39 3.76 20.68
C GLU A 250 14.06 2.61 19.89
N LYS A 251 13.94 1.37 20.37
CA LYS A 251 14.53 0.21 19.70
C LYS A 251 13.82 -0.19 18.40
N LEU A 252 12.53 0.12 18.25
CA LEU A 252 11.82 -0.03 16.99
C LEU A 252 12.35 0.93 15.91
N GLU A 253 12.75 2.16 16.25
CA GLU A 253 13.39 3.07 15.31
C GLU A 253 14.73 2.50 14.81
N GLN A 254 15.56 1.98 15.73
CA GLN A 254 16.82 1.29 15.41
C GLN A 254 16.58 0.04 14.55
N LYS A 255 15.52 -0.74 14.81
CA LYS A 255 15.14 -1.90 13.99
C LYS A 255 14.68 -1.50 12.58
N ASN A 256 14.01 -0.37 12.44
CA ASN A 256 13.59 0.18 11.14
C ASN A 256 14.81 0.72 10.37
N GLU A 257 15.77 1.38 11.03
CA GLU A 257 17.05 1.76 10.41
C GLU A 257 17.83 0.52 9.91
N LEU A 258 17.92 -0.53 10.74
CA LEU A 258 18.56 -1.80 10.38
C LEU A 258 17.97 -2.41 9.09
N ALA A 259 16.66 -2.37 8.92
CA ALA A 259 15.98 -2.87 7.73
C ALA A 259 16.39 -2.09 6.47
N HIS A 260 16.42 -0.75 6.55
CA HIS A 260 16.87 0.10 5.45
C HIS A 260 18.35 -0.14 5.11
N LEU A 261 19.22 -0.29 6.12
CA LEU A 261 20.65 -0.60 5.90
C LEU A 261 20.85 -1.95 5.19
N ARG A 262 20.08 -2.99 5.54
CA ARG A 262 20.12 -4.29 4.86
C ARG A 262 19.78 -4.15 3.37
N LEU A 263 18.68 -3.46 3.04
CA LEU A 263 18.27 -3.20 1.65
C LEU A 263 19.29 -2.35 0.87
N GLU A 264 19.87 -1.31 1.50
CA GLU A 264 20.89 -0.47 0.86
C GLU A 264 22.17 -1.26 0.57
N ILE A 265 22.63 -2.10 1.52
CA ILE A 265 23.79 -2.99 1.33
C ILE A 265 23.54 -3.98 0.19
N ASP A 266 22.37 -4.62 0.16
CA ASP A 266 22.04 -5.59 -0.89
C ASP A 266 21.95 -4.94 -2.28
N ALA A 267 21.37 -3.74 -2.37
CA ALA A 267 21.32 -2.97 -3.60
C ALA A 267 22.73 -2.58 -4.09
N LEU A 268 23.58 -2.04 -3.20
CA LEU A 268 24.96 -1.67 -3.53
C LEU A 268 25.82 -2.88 -3.92
N LYS A 269 25.56 -4.06 -3.37
CA LYS A 269 26.24 -5.31 -3.77
C LYS A 269 25.84 -5.73 -5.18
N THR A 270 24.54 -5.69 -5.51
CA THR A 270 24.06 -5.94 -6.87
C THR A 270 24.63 -4.90 -7.86
N GLU A 271 24.65 -3.61 -7.51
CA GLU A 271 25.29 -2.57 -8.33
C GLU A 271 26.80 -2.80 -8.52
N GLN A 272 27.52 -3.20 -7.46
CA GLN A 272 28.95 -3.50 -7.52
C GLN A 272 29.24 -4.72 -8.40
N GLU A 273 28.42 -5.78 -8.33
CA GLU A 273 28.53 -6.97 -9.18
C GLU A 273 28.36 -6.60 -10.66
N HIS A 274 27.33 -5.83 -11.00
CA HIS A 274 27.12 -5.31 -12.36
C HIS A 274 28.29 -4.42 -12.85
N PHE A 275 28.84 -3.59 -11.96
CA PHE A 275 30.01 -2.75 -12.26
C PHE A 275 31.28 -3.58 -12.54
N ILE A 276 31.55 -4.61 -11.74
CA ILE A 276 32.71 -5.49 -11.93
C ILE A 276 32.56 -6.30 -13.22
N ASN A 277 31.38 -6.87 -13.48
CA ASN A 277 31.13 -7.67 -14.68
C ASN A 277 31.18 -6.87 -16.00
N SER A 278 31.02 -5.54 -15.94
CA SER A 278 31.09 -4.65 -17.11
C SER A 278 32.47 -3.99 -17.32
N THR A 279 33.47 -4.31 -16.49
CA THR A 279 34.79 -3.67 -16.54
C THR A 279 35.96 -4.66 -16.69
N ALA A 280 37.08 -4.17 -17.23
CA ALA A 280 38.28 -4.99 -17.46
C ALA A 280 39.16 -5.07 -16.21
N THR A 281 39.95 -6.15 -16.08
CA THR A 281 40.80 -6.42 -14.90
C THR A 281 41.75 -5.26 -14.57
N PHE A 282 41.58 -4.66 -13.38
CA PHE A 282 42.31 -3.47 -12.97
C PHE A 282 43.64 -3.74 -12.25
N SER A 283 44.51 -2.73 -12.27
CA SER A 283 45.74 -2.63 -11.48
C SER A 283 45.46 -2.01 -10.10
N GLU A 284 45.90 -2.70 -9.04
CA GLU A 284 45.52 -2.38 -7.64
C GLU A 284 46.14 -1.06 -7.12
N VAL A 285 45.34 0.02 -7.07
CA VAL A 285 45.76 1.33 -6.54
C VAL A 285 45.55 1.45 -5.03
N ARG A 286 46.55 1.96 -4.31
CA ARG A 286 46.54 2.05 -2.85
C ARG A 286 45.99 3.38 -2.29
N PHE A 287 44.85 3.28 -1.60
CA PHE A 287 44.23 4.34 -0.81
C PHE A 287 44.66 4.29 0.67
N ARG A 288 44.49 5.40 1.42
CA ARG A 288 44.62 5.40 2.89
C ARG A 288 43.50 4.56 3.52
N ARG A 289 43.81 3.85 4.60
CA ARG A 289 42.85 3.01 5.35
C ARG A 289 41.63 3.77 5.89
N ASN A 290 41.77 5.08 6.15
CA ASN A 290 40.73 5.90 6.78
C ASN A 290 40.01 6.82 5.75
N THR A 291 40.12 6.53 4.45
CA THR A 291 39.32 7.23 3.43
C THR A 291 37.87 6.77 3.54
N ASN A 292 36.92 7.72 3.63
CA ASN A 292 35.48 7.43 3.70
C ASN A 292 34.78 7.53 2.33
N SER A 293 33.56 7.00 2.23
CA SER A 293 32.77 6.97 1.00
C SER A 293 32.49 8.36 0.43
N HIS A 294 32.21 9.35 1.30
CA HIS A 294 32.00 10.75 0.88
C HIS A 294 33.25 11.37 0.24
N GLN A 295 34.45 11.07 0.74
CA GLN A 295 35.70 11.50 0.09
C GLN A 295 35.88 10.86 -1.28
N LEU A 296 35.55 9.58 -1.44
CA LEU A 296 35.64 8.88 -2.72
C LEU A 296 34.62 9.41 -3.73
N LEU A 297 33.37 9.62 -3.32
CA LEU A 297 32.34 10.23 -4.15
C LEU A 297 32.72 11.66 -4.57
N SER A 298 33.24 12.47 -3.63
CA SER A 298 33.75 13.81 -3.95
C SER A 298 34.96 13.80 -4.89
N LEU A 299 35.80 12.77 -4.85
CA LEU A 299 36.88 12.60 -5.82
C LEU A 299 36.34 12.16 -7.18
N TRP A 300 35.44 11.18 -7.22
CA TRP A 300 34.82 10.67 -8.44
C TRP A 300 34.18 11.82 -9.23
N VAL A 301 33.25 12.57 -8.62
CA VAL A 301 32.61 13.75 -9.25
C VAL A 301 33.66 14.76 -9.73
N LYS A 302 34.71 15.00 -8.94
CA LYS A 302 35.79 15.93 -9.32
C LYS A 302 36.64 15.43 -10.49
N LEU A 303 36.83 14.12 -10.65
CA LEU A 303 37.53 13.55 -11.79
C LEU A 303 36.67 13.65 -13.04
N GLU A 304 35.37 13.41 -12.94
CA GLU A 304 34.38 13.65 -14.01
C GLU A 304 34.34 15.14 -14.41
N ASP A 305 34.29 16.07 -13.46
CA ASP A 305 34.38 17.52 -13.72
C ASP A 305 35.69 17.91 -14.44
N TYR A 306 36.79 17.23 -14.14
CA TYR A 306 38.10 17.50 -14.72
C TYR A 306 38.22 16.91 -16.12
N GLU A 307 37.63 15.73 -16.34
CA GLU A 307 37.33 15.20 -17.66
C GLU A 307 36.50 16.21 -18.45
N ASN A 308 35.25 16.45 -18.05
CA ASN A 308 34.25 17.24 -18.76
C ASN A 308 34.75 18.65 -19.10
N ALA A 309 35.56 19.26 -18.24
CA ALA A 309 36.17 20.57 -18.49
C ALA A 309 37.52 20.55 -19.24
N ASN A 310 37.96 19.40 -19.75
CA ASN A 310 39.24 19.17 -20.44
C ASN A 310 40.47 19.63 -19.62
N LYS A 311 40.36 19.62 -18.29
CA LYS A 311 41.41 20.08 -17.37
C LYS A 311 42.45 18.97 -17.21
N LYS A 312 43.73 19.32 -17.03
CA LYS A 312 44.78 18.37 -16.64
C LYS A 312 45.06 18.47 -15.13
N LEU A 313 45.26 17.33 -14.49
CA LEU A 313 45.82 17.28 -13.13
C LEU A 313 47.21 17.93 -13.13
N LYS A 314 47.30 19.09 -12.47
CA LYS A 314 48.56 19.80 -12.19
C LYS A 314 49.36 19.04 -11.13
N TRP A 315 50.69 19.16 -11.14
CA TRP A 315 51.60 18.49 -10.19
C TRP A 315 51.20 18.63 -8.71
N TRP A 316 50.62 19.75 -8.30
CA TRP A 316 50.16 19.96 -6.91
C TRP A 316 49.01 19.03 -6.50
N HIS A 317 48.27 18.40 -7.42
CA HIS A 317 47.28 17.38 -7.06
C HIS A 317 47.95 16.14 -6.46
N GLN A 318 49.17 15.79 -6.89
CA GLN A 318 49.99 14.75 -6.27
C GLN A 318 50.42 15.09 -4.83
N LEU A 319 50.31 16.37 -4.44
CA LEU A 319 50.50 16.80 -3.05
C LEU A 319 49.17 16.89 -2.28
N ILE A 320 48.07 17.35 -2.90
CA ILE A 320 46.79 17.59 -2.21
C ILE A 320 45.92 16.32 -2.10
N PHE A 321 45.74 15.56 -3.17
CA PHE A 321 44.88 14.36 -3.18
C PHE A 321 45.29 13.30 -2.15
N PRO A 322 46.58 13.08 -1.81
CA PRO A 322 46.95 12.21 -0.71
C PRO A 322 46.35 12.63 0.62
N PHE A 323 46.12 13.91 0.90
CA PHE A 323 45.49 14.38 2.14
C PHE A 323 43.97 14.49 2.01
N GLN A 324 43.46 14.98 0.88
CA GLN A 324 42.04 15.23 0.68
C GLN A 324 41.22 13.95 0.47
N TYR A 325 41.77 12.99 -0.28
CA TYR A 325 41.08 11.76 -0.72
C TYR A 325 41.83 10.47 -0.37
N GLY A 326 43.06 10.58 0.12
CA GLY A 326 43.85 9.45 0.58
C GLY A 326 44.60 8.67 -0.49
N ILE A 327 44.58 9.10 -1.76
CA ILE A 327 45.36 8.47 -2.83
C ILE A 327 46.84 8.82 -2.67
N LYS A 328 47.65 7.82 -2.29
CA LYS A 328 49.12 7.97 -2.17
C LYS A 328 49.88 7.39 -3.35
N ASP A 329 49.24 6.54 -4.14
CA ASP A 329 49.90 5.86 -5.24
C ASP A 329 50.27 6.84 -6.36
N LYS A 330 51.50 6.76 -6.86
CA LYS A 330 51.96 7.62 -7.96
C LYS A 330 51.38 7.15 -9.29
N TYR A 331 51.22 5.84 -9.45
CA TYR A 331 50.66 5.21 -10.65
C TYR A 331 49.27 5.77 -10.98
N PHE A 332 48.45 6.06 -9.97
CA PHE A 332 47.13 6.67 -10.16
C PHE A 332 47.15 7.97 -10.97
N TYR A 333 48.23 8.78 -10.91
CA TYR A 333 48.33 10.04 -11.64
C TYR A 333 48.89 9.89 -13.06
N GLU A 334 49.30 8.68 -13.45
CA GLU A 334 49.79 8.32 -14.78
C GLU A 334 48.67 7.72 -15.66
N LEU A 335 47.56 7.31 -15.04
CA LEU A 335 46.35 6.78 -15.66
C LEU A 335 45.59 7.83 -16.50
N THR A 336 44.71 7.35 -17.37
CA THR A 336 43.62 8.16 -17.93
C THR A 336 42.56 8.44 -16.87
N TYR A 337 41.78 9.52 -17.06
CA TYR A 337 40.68 9.82 -16.13
C TYR A 337 39.63 8.72 -16.07
N HIS A 338 39.37 8.02 -17.18
CA HIS A 338 38.45 6.87 -17.22
C HIS A 338 38.88 5.77 -16.23
N GLU A 339 40.15 5.35 -16.29
CA GLU A 339 40.74 4.38 -15.35
C GLU A 339 40.75 4.92 -13.91
N MET A 340 41.07 6.21 -13.70
CA MET A 340 41.00 6.84 -12.39
C MET A 340 39.57 6.80 -11.79
N ILE A 341 38.56 7.10 -12.61
CA ILE A 341 37.15 7.10 -12.20
C ILE A 341 36.72 5.67 -11.84
N GLN A 342 37.02 4.67 -12.67
CA GLN A 342 36.68 3.27 -12.40
C GLN A 342 37.30 2.76 -11.10
N ILE A 343 38.58 3.06 -10.85
CA ILE A 343 39.27 2.69 -9.61
C ILE A 343 38.65 3.38 -8.38
N VAL A 344 38.21 4.63 -8.51
CA VAL A 344 37.53 5.35 -7.41
C VAL A 344 36.10 4.83 -7.20
N GLN A 345 35.39 4.43 -8.26
CA GLN A 345 34.07 3.78 -8.20
C GLN A 345 34.15 2.43 -7.48
N GLU A 346 35.07 1.55 -7.89
CA GLU A 346 35.29 0.26 -7.22
C GLU A 346 35.60 0.46 -5.72
N LYS A 347 36.49 1.42 -5.42
CA LYS A 347 36.84 1.77 -4.04
C LYS A 347 35.65 2.35 -3.27
N TYR A 348 34.80 3.15 -3.91
CA TYR A 348 33.60 3.73 -3.31
C TYR A 348 32.63 2.64 -2.87
N TYR A 349 32.30 1.66 -3.73
CA TYR A 349 31.43 0.54 -3.35
C TYR A 349 31.99 -0.24 -2.15
N GLN A 350 33.27 -0.64 -2.21
CA GLN A 350 33.94 -1.35 -1.11
C GLN A 350 33.85 -0.59 0.23
N VAL A 351 34.14 0.72 0.22
CA VAL A 351 34.14 1.55 1.44
C VAL A 351 32.72 1.84 1.92
N ARG A 352 31.77 2.15 1.03
CA ARG A 352 30.38 2.43 1.38
C ARG A 352 29.71 1.20 1.99
N ILE A 353 29.89 0.02 1.39
CA ILE A 353 29.39 -1.25 1.95
C ILE A 353 30.01 -1.49 3.34
N THR A 354 31.32 -1.28 3.51
CA THR A 354 32.00 -1.44 4.81
C THR A 354 31.45 -0.48 5.88
N GLU A 355 31.18 0.78 5.54
CA GLU A 355 30.59 1.77 6.44
C GLU A 355 29.17 1.38 6.87
N LEU A 356 28.34 0.97 5.91
CA LEU A 356 26.97 0.50 6.16
C LEU A 356 26.95 -0.77 6.99
N GLU A 357 27.80 -1.75 6.69
CA GLU A 357 27.94 -2.98 7.46
C GLU A 357 28.42 -2.68 8.89
N SER A 358 29.34 -1.73 9.09
CA SER A 358 29.75 -1.28 10.42
C SER A 358 28.57 -0.67 11.21
N ARG A 359 27.76 0.19 10.57
CA ARG A 359 26.54 0.74 11.20
C ARG A 359 25.51 -0.35 11.50
N LYS A 360 25.23 -1.23 10.55
CA LYS A 360 24.35 -2.40 10.68
C LYS A 360 24.74 -3.25 11.89
N ASN A 361 26.00 -3.67 11.96
CA ASN A 361 26.55 -4.48 13.04
C ASN A 361 26.47 -3.75 14.41
N SER A 362 26.64 -2.42 14.43
CA SER A 362 26.49 -1.63 15.67
C SER A 362 25.05 -1.62 16.20
N ILE A 363 24.06 -1.59 15.31
CA ILE A 363 22.64 -1.64 15.66
C ILE A 363 22.23 -3.07 16.04
N GLU A 364 22.65 -4.08 15.27
CA GLU A 364 22.40 -5.49 15.59
C GLU A 364 22.93 -5.84 16.99
N LYS A 365 24.13 -5.36 17.33
CA LYS A 365 24.67 -5.46 18.70
C LYS A 365 23.80 -4.71 19.72
N ALA A 366 23.39 -3.47 19.46
CA ALA A 366 22.56 -2.71 20.40
C ALA A 366 21.18 -3.36 20.66
N LEU A 367 20.57 -3.98 19.64
CA LEU A 367 19.31 -4.74 19.76
C LEU A 367 19.50 -6.08 20.48
N HIS A 368 20.63 -6.75 20.25
CA HIS A 368 21.02 -7.98 20.95
C HIS A 368 21.30 -7.73 22.44
N ASP A 369 22.14 -6.75 22.76
CA ASP A 369 22.50 -6.39 24.14
C ASP A 369 21.27 -5.91 24.94
N PHE A 370 20.29 -5.31 24.26
CA PHE A 370 18.98 -4.97 24.82
C PHE A 370 18.02 -6.17 24.95
N SER A 371 18.31 -7.31 24.31
CA SER A 371 17.44 -8.49 24.21
C SER A 371 16.05 -8.18 23.61
N PHE A 372 16.02 -7.41 22.52
CA PHE A 372 14.79 -6.83 21.93
C PHE A 372 13.62 -7.81 21.78
N ASN A 373 13.87 -9.01 21.23
CA ASN A 373 12.80 -9.98 20.98
C ASN A 373 12.17 -10.51 22.28
N GLU A 374 12.96 -10.74 23.33
CA GLU A 374 12.44 -11.18 24.63
C GLU A 374 11.74 -10.04 25.37
N LYS A 375 12.29 -8.81 25.32
CA LYS A 375 11.61 -7.62 25.86
C LYS A 375 10.28 -7.32 25.16
N MET A 376 10.18 -7.50 23.85
CA MET A 376 8.93 -7.34 23.11
C MET A 376 7.90 -8.42 23.48
N LYS A 377 8.34 -9.68 23.66
CA LYS A 377 7.47 -10.76 24.20
C LYS A 377 7.02 -10.46 25.62
N GLU A 378 7.92 -9.98 26.48
CA GLU A 378 7.62 -9.60 27.86
C GLU A 378 6.56 -8.49 27.90
N TYR A 379 6.78 -7.39 27.16
CA TYR A 379 5.82 -6.30 27.04
C TYR A 379 4.45 -6.79 26.54
N THR A 380 4.43 -7.63 25.51
CA THR A 380 3.19 -8.21 24.96
C THR A 380 2.46 -9.06 26.00
N ARG A 381 3.20 -9.91 26.73
CA ARG A 381 2.68 -10.76 27.81
C ARG A 381 2.14 -9.94 28.99
N VAL A 382 2.86 -8.91 29.43
CA VAL A 382 2.43 -8.04 30.54
C VAL A 382 1.22 -7.20 30.13
N SER A 383 1.21 -6.65 28.92
CA SER A 383 0.06 -5.97 28.32
C SER A 383 -1.18 -6.89 28.28
N MET A 384 -1.03 -8.15 27.86
CA MET A 384 -2.11 -9.15 27.86
C MET A 384 -2.57 -9.50 29.29
N LEU A 385 -1.67 -9.59 30.27
CA LEU A 385 -2.04 -9.82 31.68
C LEU A 385 -2.81 -8.64 32.27
N LEU A 386 -2.41 -7.40 31.96
CA LEU A 386 -3.14 -6.20 32.39
C LEU A 386 -4.55 -6.15 31.77
N PHE A 387 -4.67 -6.47 30.47
CA PHE A 387 -5.96 -6.60 29.79
C PHE A 387 -6.84 -7.68 30.42
N LYS A 388 -6.30 -8.89 30.61
CA LYS A 388 -7.02 -10.01 31.23
C LYS A 388 -7.47 -9.71 32.66
N ASN A 389 -6.66 -9.01 33.45
CA ASN A 389 -7.03 -8.56 34.79
C ASN A 389 -8.13 -7.47 34.78
N PHE A 390 -8.17 -6.61 33.75
CA PHE A 390 -9.33 -5.73 33.55
C PHE A 390 -10.60 -6.54 33.28
N LEU A 391 -10.54 -7.57 32.43
CA LEU A 391 -11.67 -8.46 32.14
C LEU A 391 -12.12 -9.23 33.40
N PHE A 392 -11.18 -9.71 34.23
CA PHE A 392 -11.50 -10.26 35.55
C PHE A 392 -12.29 -9.27 36.40
N LYS A 393 -11.80 -8.04 36.57
CA LYS A 393 -12.50 -7.01 37.35
C LYS A 393 -13.88 -6.64 36.77
N LYS A 394 -14.08 -6.81 35.45
CA LYS A 394 -15.34 -6.54 34.76
C LYS A 394 -16.37 -7.68 34.87
N TYR A 395 -15.94 -8.94 34.81
CA TYR A 395 -16.85 -10.09 34.65
C TYR A 395 -16.83 -11.10 35.82
N HIS A 396 -15.86 -11.04 36.74
CA HIS A 396 -15.79 -11.98 37.87
C HIS A 396 -17.01 -11.85 38.80
N GLY A 397 -17.65 -12.99 39.10
CA GLY A 397 -18.83 -13.07 39.95
C GLY A 397 -20.14 -12.66 39.26
N ILE A 398 -20.12 -12.35 37.96
CA ILE A 398 -21.30 -12.09 37.15
C ILE A 398 -21.71 -13.37 36.43
N GLN A 399 -23.00 -13.69 36.45
CA GLN A 399 -23.57 -14.71 35.56
C GLN A 399 -24.12 -14.02 34.32
N ARG A 400 -23.58 -14.39 33.15
CA ARG A 400 -24.08 -13.93 31.85
C ARG A 400 -25.44 -14.58 31.53
N PRO A 401 -26.50 -13.83 31.21
CA PRO A 401 -27.76 -14.38 30.73
C PRO A 401 -27.62 -15.01 29.34
N ILE A 402 -28.45 -16.01 29.06
CA ILE A 402 -28.58 -16.59 27.71
C ILE A 402 -29.57 -15.73 26.93
N TYR A 403 -29.13 -15.16 25.81
CA TYR A 403 -29.94 -14.26 24.99
C TYR A 403 -30.72 -15.02 23.92
N SER A 404 -31.99 -14.66 23.71
CA SER A 404 -32.78 -15.11 22.56
C SER A 404 -32.58 -14.21 21.33
N GLU A 405 -33.04 -14.65 20.15
CA GLU A 405 -33.05 -13.78 18.96
C GLU A 405 -33.87 -12.48 19.18
N SER A 406 -34.90 -12.51 20.02
CA SER A 406 -35.68 -11.33 20.42
C SER A 406 -34.88 -10.37 21.30
N ASP A 407 -33.98 -10.86 22.15
CA ASP A 407 -33.21 -10.01 23.07
C ASP A 407 -32.17 -9.16 22.35
N LEU A 408 -31.66 -9.61 21.20
CA LEU A 408 -30.83 -8.80 20.30
C LEU A 408 -31.55 -7.53 19.81
N ARG A 409 -32.88 -7.44 19.95
CA ARG A 409 -33.68 -6.23 19.71
C ARG A 409 -34.14 -5.58 21.01
N LEU A 410 -34.72 -6.35 21.93
CA LEU A 410 -35.35 -5.80 23.14
C LEU A 410 -34.32 -5.36 24.20
N ASN A 411 -33.25 -6.14 24.38
CA ASN A 411 -32.24 -6.00 25.41
C ASN A 411 -30.84 -5.74 24.80
N ALA A 412 -30.81 -5.09 23.63
CA ALA A 412 -29.62 -4.90 22.81
C ALA A 412 -28.46 -4.19 23.54
N GLN A 413 -28.76 -3.27 24.46
CA GLN A 413 -27.72 -2.58 25.24
C GLN A 413 -27.07 -3.49 26.29
N GLU A 414 -27.85 -4.36 26.93
CA GLU A 414 -27.33 -5.35 27.88
C GLU A 414 -26.47 -6.37 27.13
N PHE A 415 -26.95 -6.83 25.96
CA PHE A 415 -26.20 -7.71 25.06
C PHE A 415 -24.82 -7.15 24.68
N ILE A 416 -24.72 -5.85 24.35
CA ILE A 416 -23.44 -5.20 24.02
C ILE A 416 -22.52 -5.09 25.24
N ASN A 417 -23.06 -4.91 26.45
CA ASN A 417 -22.23 -4.84 27.66
C ASN A 417 -21.54 -6.20 27.93
N ASP A 418 -22.23 -7.29 27.64
CA ASP A 418 -21.73 -8.66 27.80
C ASP A 418 -20.89 -9.14 26.61
N TYR A 419 -21.25 -8.74 25.38
CA TYR A 419 -20.52 -9.00 24.13
C TYR A 419 -20.10 -7.68 23.47
N PRO A 420 -19.05 -7.00 23.99
CA PRO A 420 -18.65 -5.68 23.51
C PRO A 420 -18.04 -5.67 22.10
N ILE A 421 -17.78 -6.84 21.51
CA ILE A 421 -17.22 -6.98 20.15
C ILE A 421 -18.28 -7.60 19.23
N ILE A 422 -18.83 -6.82 18.30
CA ILE A 422 -19.75 -7.32 17.28
C ILE A 422 -18.99 -7.55 15.98
N LEU A 423 -19.05 -8.78 15.45
CA LEU A 423 -18.43 -9.16 14.18
C LEU A 423 -19.52 -9.35 13.13
N SER A 424 -19.53 -8.52 12.08
CA SER A 424 -20.61 -8.51 11.08
C SER A 424 -20.11 -8.23 9.66
N THR A 425 -20.99 -8.35 8.66
CA THR A 425 -20.81 -7.67 7.38
C THR A 425 -21.29 -6.22 7.47
N THR A 426 -20.79 -5.34 6.61
CA THR A 426 -21.28 -3.96 6.46
C THR A 426 -22.78 -3.92 6.14
N TYR A 427 -23.23 -4.87 5.32
CA TYR A 427 -24.63 -5.07 4.93
C TYR A 427 -25.55 -5.44 6.11
N SER A 428 -25.07 -6.24 7.07
CA SER A 428 -25.92 -6.79 8.15
C SER A 428 -25.90 -5.98 9.44
N LEU A 429 -24.89 -5.14 9.70
CA LEU A 429 -24.62 -4.56 11.02
C LEU A 429 -25.82 -3.84 11.65
N THR A 430 -26.48 -2.96 10.89
CA THR A 430 -27.67 -2.19 11.34
C THR A 430 -28.92 -3.06 11.52
N ARG A 431 -28.86 -4.32 11.08
CA ARG A 431 -29.90 -5.35 11.28
C ARG A 431 -29.53 -6.40 12.33
N SER A 432 -28.29 -6.45 12.80
CA SER A 432 -27.84 -7.39 13.85
C SER A 432 -28.52 -7.12 15.19
N LEU A 433 -28.51 -5.85 15.64
CA LEU A 433 -29.09 -5.39 16.91
C LEU A 433 -30.22 -4.37 16.70
N SER A 434 -30.73 -3.74 17.78
CA SER A 434 -31.76 -2.70 17.66
C SER A 434 -31.29 -1.46 16.91
N LYS A 435 -32.23 -0.70 16.33
CA LYS A 435 -31.94 0.46 15.47
C LYS A 435 -31.43 1.68 16.26
N GLU A 436 -31.65 1.72 17.57
CA GLU A 436 -31.19 2.79 18.47
C GLU A 436 -29.73 2.60 18.91
N ILE A 437 -29.11 1.46 18.59
CA ILE A 437 -27.72 1.17 18.98
C ILE A 437 -26.74 2.04 18.18
N MET A 438 -25.87 2.72 18.92
CA MET A 438 -24.71 3.44 18.42
C MET A 438 -23.44 2.82 19.02
N TYR A 439 -22.62 2.18 18.19
CA TYR A 439 -21.31 1.67 18.57
C TYR A 439 -20.33 2.82 18.79
N ASP A 440 -19.46 2.68 19.78
CA ASP A 440 -18.41 3.67 20.04
C ASP A 440 -17.36 3.63 18.94
N PHE A 441 -17.03 2.45 18.43
CA PHE A 441 -16.21 2.24 17.23
C PHE A 441 -16.91 1.35 16.20
N VAL A 442 -16.89 1.76 14.93
CA VAL A 442 -17.10 0.87 13.77
C VAL A 442 -15.80 0.79 12.97
N ILE A 443 -15.17 -0.38 12.96
CA ILE A 443 -13.94 -0.66 12.22
C ILE A 443 -14.33 -1.36 10.92
N VAL A 444 -14.03 -0.76 9.77
CA VAL A 444 -14.35 -1.34 8.44
C VAL A 444 -13.07 -1.90 7.82
N ASP A 445 -12.88 -3.22 7.85
CA ASP A 445 -11.72 -3.91 7.25
C ASP A 445 -11.96 -4.27 5.78
N GLU A 446 -10.87 -4.38 5.02
CA GLU A 446 -10.85 -4.53 3.56
C GLU A 446 -11.74 -3.49 2.83
N SER A 447 -11.76 -2.26 3.35
CA SER A 447 -12.65 -1.15 2.93
C SER A 447 -12.47 -0.65 1.49
N SER A 448 -11.36 -0.98 0.82
CA SER A 448 -11.19 -0.76 -0.63
C SER A 448 -12.12 -1.66 -1.47
N GLN A 449 -12.54 -2.80 -0.92
CA GLN A 449 -13.52 -3.71 -1.53
C GLN A 449 -14.97 -3.43 -1.08
N VAL A 450 -15.20 -2.50 -0.14
CA VAL A 450 -16.54 -2.18 0.37
C VAL A 450 -17.20 -1.15 -0.54
N ASN A 451 -18.37 -1.49 -1.09
CA ASN A 451 -19.19 -0.57 -1.88
C ASN A 451 -19.81 0.55 -1.01
N LEU A 452 -20.13 1.71 -1.61
CA LEU A 452 -20.64 2.86 -0.86
C LEU A 452 -21.93 2.57 -0.11
N ALA A 453 -22.89 1.88 -0.73
CA ALA A 453 -24.22 1.71 -0.16
C ALA A 453 -24.21 0.87 1.13
N SER A 454 -23.41 -0.20 1.20
CA SER A 454 -23.24 -0.97 2.44
C SER A 454 -22.26 -0.32 3.41
N GLY A 455 -21.19 0.32 2.91
CA GLY A 455 -20.19 0.98 3.74
C GLY A 455 -20.74 2.18 4.50
N VAL A 456 -21.47 3.07 3.82
CA VAL A 456 -22.07 4.26 4.45
C VAL A 456 -23.19 3.87 5.42
N LEU A 457 -23.91 2.77 5.16
CA LEU A 457 -24.89 2.20 6.08
C LEU A 457 -24.25 1.81 7.43
N SER A 458 -23.05 1.22 7.45
CA SER A 458 -22.40 0.86 8.73
C SER A 458 -21.95 2.08 9.52
N LEU A 459 -21.60 3.19 8.85
CA LEU A 459 -21.25 4.47 9.48
C LEU A 459 -22.44 5.17 10.16
N SER A 460 -23.69 4.75 9.90
CA SER A 460 -24.87 5.35 10.53
C SER A 460 -25.00 5.02 12.01
N CYS A 461 -24.43 3.89 12.43
CA CYS A 461 -24.42 3.42 13.82
C CYS A 461 -23.06 3.63 14.50
N ALA A 462 -22.19 4.48 13.93
CA ALA A 462 -20.84 4.74 14.40
C ALA A 462 -20.74 6.11 15.08
N LYS A 463 -20.29 6.17 16.34
CA LYS A 463 -19.79 7.41 16.96
C LYS A 463 -18.37 7.74 16.48
N ARG A 464 -17.55 6.70 16.31
CA ARG A 464 -16.21 6.78 15.69
C ARG A 464 -16.08 5.70 14.62
N ALA A 465 -15.28 5.94 13.59
CA ALA A 465 -14.96 4.96 12.57
C ALA A 465 -13.47 4.89 12.24
N VAL A 466 -12.99 3.66 12.06
CA VAL A 466 -11.63 3.38 11.60
C VAL A 466 -11.74 2.58 10.31
N ILE A 467 -11.26 3.16 9.21
CA ILE A 467 -11.43 2.58 7.88
C ILE A 467 -10.11 1.94 7.48
N VAL A 468 -10.10 0.62 7.39
CA VAL A 468 -8.90 -0.21 7.24
C VAL A 468 -8.92 -0.86 5.85
N GLY A 469 -7.85 -0.72 5.07
CA GLY A 469 -7.84 -1.22 3.69
C GLY A 469 -6.55 -0.92 2.93
N ASP A 470 -6.62 -0.88 1.61
CA ASP A 470 -5.48 -0.51 0.75
C ASP A 470 -5.95 -0.15 -0.67
N LEU A 471 -5.76 1.11 -1.08
CA LEU A 471 -6.09 1.59 -2.42
C LEU A 471 -5.11 1.12 -3.52
N LYS A 472 -3.98 0.51 -3.14
CA LYS A 472 -3.03 -0.16 -4.06
C LYS A 472 -3.36 -1.64 -4.27
N GLN A 473 -4.32 -2.20 -3.53
CA GLN A 473 -4.89 -3.53 -3.76
C GLN A 473 -6.24 -3.43 -4.47
N LEU A 474 -6.96 -4.54 -4.62
CA LEU A 474 -8.17 -4.59 -5.44
C LEU A 474 -9.27 -3.65 -4.94
N PRO A 475 -9.88 -2.87 -5.86
CA PRO A 475 -11.05 -2.07 -5.55
C PRO A 475 -12.33 -2.93 -5.57
N ASN A 476 -13.43 -2.36 -5.06
CA ASN A 476 -14.78 -2.89 -5.27
C ASN A 476 -15.10 -2.97 -6.78
N VAL A 477 -15.35 -4.18 -7.30
CA VAL A 477 -15.69 -4.40 -8.70
C VAL A 477 -17.21 -4.35 -8.88
N VAL A 478 -17.69 -3.42 -9.72
CA VAL A 478 -19.11 -3.26 -10.06
C VAL A 478 -19.39 -3.84 -11.45
N GLU A 479 -20.47 -4.61 -11.58
CA GLU A 479 -20.89 -5.19 -12.86
C GLU A 479 -21.34 -4.10 -13.86
N LYS A 480 -21.05 -4.28 -15.16
CA LYS A 480 -21.34 -3.27 -16.20
C LYS A 480 -22.81 -2.84 -16.24
N GLU A 481 -23.75 -3.75 -15.98
CA GLU A 481 -25.18 -3.41 -15.94
C GLU A 481 -25.52 -2.52 -14.73
N MET A 482 -24.89 -2.76 -13.58
CA MET A 482 -25.07 -1.94 -12.38
C MET A 482 -24.40 -0.57 -12.54
N VAL A 483 -23.22 -0.49 -13.17
CA VAL A 483 -22.56 0.79 -13.51
C VAL A 483 -23.54 1.70 -14.26
N ILE A 484 -24.11 1.23 -15.39
CA ILE A 484 -25.06 2.01 -16.21
C ILE A 484 -26.24 2.53 -15.37
N LYS A 485 -26.85 1.67 -14.55
CA LYS A 485 -28.00 2.04 -13.71
C LYS A 485 -27.63 3.05 -12.62
N THR A 486 -26.48 2.87 -11.96
CA THR A 486 -26.05 3.74 -10.85
C THR A 486 -25.45 5.07 -11.30
N ASP A 487 -24.89 5.14 -12.52
CA ASP A 487 -24.44 6.40 -13.11
C ASP A 487 -25.62 7.25 -13.61
N GLN A 488 -26.66 6.64 -14.19
CA GLN A 488 -27.92 7.35 -14.50
C GLN A 488 -28.53 8.00 -13.25
N LEU A 489 -28.59 7.27 -12.14
CA LEU A 489 -29.00 7.83 -10.85
C LEU A 489 -28.06 8.94 -10.36
N PHE A 490 -26.74 8.80 -10.56
CA PHE A 490 -25.78 9.81 -10.11
C PHE A 490 -26.00 11.15 -10.84
N ASP A 491 -26.18 11.09 -12.15
CA ASP A 491 -26.38 12.25 -13.01
C ASP A 491 -27.74 12.95 -12.72
N GLU A 492 -28.77 12.21 -12.30
CA GLU A 492 -30.06 12.76 -11.83
C GLU A 492 -29.94 13.58 -10.54
N TYR A 493 -29.08 13.17 -9.60
CA TYR A 493 -28.95 13.81 -8.28
C TYR A 493 -27.93 14.96 -8.23
N GLN A 494 -27.07 15.12 -9.24
CA GLN A 494 -26.07 16.20 -9.34
C GLN A 494 -25.15 16.36 -8.11
N ILE A 495 -24.79 15.23 -7.49
CA ILE A 495 -23.91 15.18 -6.31
C ILE A 495 -22.42 15.11 -6.71
N PRO A 496 -21.47 15.38 -5.79
CA PRO A 496 -20.04 15.38 -6.13
C PRO A 496 -19.47 13.99 -6.50
N GLU A 497 -18.46 13.95 -7.38
CA GLU A 497 -17.80 12.72 -7.85
C GLU A 497 -17.33 11.73 -6.76
N PRO A 498 -16.85 12.15 -5.57
CA PRO A 498 -16.52 11.21 -4.49
C PRO A 498 -17.69 10.33 -3.99
N TYR A 499 -18.94 10.59 -4.40
CA TYR A 499 -20.10 9.76 -4.08
C TYR A 499 -20.50 8.79 -5.21
N ARG A 500 -19.79 8.77 -6.35
CA ARG A 500 -20.15 7.93 -7.50
C ARG A 500 -19.94 6.44 -7.21
N TYR A 501 -21.04 5.70 -7.06
CA TYR A 501 -21.01 4.27 -6.68
C TYR A 501 -20.20 3.37 -7.63
N SER A 502 -20.24 3.66 -8.94
CA SER A 502 -19.60 2.85 -9.98
C SER A 502 -18.07 2.86 -9.92
N THR A 503 -17.46 3.93 -9.39
CA THR A 503 -16.00 4.14 -9.37
C THR A 503 -15.41 4.19 -7.96
N GLN A 504 -16.22 4.40 -6.92
CA GLN A 504 -15.76 4.60 -5.55
C GLN A 504 -16.03 3.41 -4.62
N SER A 505 -15.00 3.05 -3.87
CA SER A 505 -15.10 2.27 -2.63
C SER A 505 -15.36 3.19 -1.42
N LEU A 506 -15.72 2.63 -0.27
CA LEU A 506 -15.83 3.41 0.97
C LEU A 506 -14.51 4.13 1.30
N LEU A 507 -13.38 3.44 1.16
CA LEU A 507 -12.05 4.01 1.43
C LEU A 507 -11.71 5.15 0.48
N SER A 508 -11.87 4.96 -0.83
CA SER A 508 -11.53 5.98 -1.83
C SER A 508 -12.45 7.20 -1.75
N SER A 509 -13.74 6.98 -1.49
CA SER A 509 -14.72 8.04 -1.24
C SER A 509 -14.34 8.89 -0.04
N LEU A 510 -14.11 8.29 1.14
CA LEU A 510 -13.73 9.03 2.35
C LEU A 510 -12.38 9.75 2.18
N SER A 511 -11.41 9.12 1.52
CA SER A 511 -10.09 9.69 1.22
C SER A 511 -10.18 10.93 0.30
N ALA A 512 -11.19 11.00 -0.57
CA ALA A 512 -11.45 12.10 -1.50
C ALA A 512 -12.40 13.19 -0.95
N ILE A 513 -13.41 12.83 -0.16
CA ILE A 513 -14.29 13.79 0.54
C ILE A 513 -13.50 14.53 1.63
N PHE A 514 -12.59 13.82 2.30
CA PHE A 514 -11.78 14.37 3.39
C PHE A 514 -10.28 14.20 3.08
N PRO A 515 -9.65 15.09 2.30
CA PRO A 515 -8.20 15.03 2.05
C PRO A 515 -7.37 15.08 3.35
N GLU A 516 -7.81 15.91 4.30
CA GLU A 516 -7.20 16.17 5.62
C GLU A 516 -7.51 15.10 6.70
N ILE A 517 -8.22 14.02 6.36
CA ILE A 517 -8.44 12.91 7.29
C ILE A 517 -7.09 12.30 7.70
N PRO A 518 -6.88 11.94 8.99
CA PRO A 518 -5.66 11.25 9.41
C PRO A 518 -5.50 9.92 8.67
N LYS A 519 -4.41 9.79 7.90
CA LYS A 519 -4.05 8.56 7.16
C LYS A 519 -2.76 7.99 7.73
N THR A 520 -2.79 6.72 8.12
CA THR A 520 -1.60 5.97 8.55
C THR A 520 -1.38 4.78 7.63
N LEU A 521 -0.30 4.82 6.84
CA LEU A 521 0.21 3.63 6.16
C LEU A 521 0.94 2.75 7.17
N LEU A 522 0.57 1.48 7.27
CA LEU A 522 1.33 0.45 7.98
C LEU A 522 2.54 0.05 7.12
N ARG A 523 3.75 0.36 7.59
CA ARG A 523 4.99 0.33 6.79
C ARG A 523 5.74 -0.99 6.95
N GLU A 524 5.84 -1.47 8.17
CA GLU A 524 6.59 -2.66 8.55
C GLU A 524 5.93 -3.94 8.00
N HIS A 525 6.62 -4.64 7.10
CA HIS A 525 6.14 -5.85 6.43
C HIS A 525 6.90 -7.10 6.87
N TYR A 526 6.19 -8.18 7.16
CA TYR A 526 6.74 -9.40 7.80
C TYR A 526 6.47 -10.70 7.02
N ARG A 527 5.83 -10.65 5.85
CA ARG A 527 5.29 -11.84 5.16
C ARG A 527 6.23 -12.37 4.08
N CYS A 528 6.39 -11.61 3.01
CA CYS A 528 7.04 -12.04 1.78
C CYS A 528 8.56 -11.88 1.90
N HIS A 529 9.32 -12.75 1.22
CA HIS A 529 10.76 -12.67 1.06
C HIS A 529 11.15 -11.25 0.63
N PRO A 530 12.23 -10.65 1.18
CA PRO A 530 12.57 -9.26 0.94
C PRO A 530 12.51 -8.82 -0.53
N LYS A 531 13.07 -9.59 -1.46
CA LYS A 531 13.06 -9.29 -2.90
C LYS A 531 11.67 -9.35 -3.55
N ILE A 532 10.73 -10.15 -3.04
CA ILE A 532 9.34 -10.20 -3.56
C ILE A 532 8.59 -8.92 -3.19
N ILE A 533 8.64 -8.51 -1.92
CA ILE A 533 7.94 -7.30 -1.47
C ILE A 533 8.67 -6.01 -1.90
N ASP A 534 9.99 -6.03 -2.08
CA ASP A 534 10.77 -4.89 -2.59
C ASP A 534 10.31 -4.43 -3.99
N PHE A 535 9.95 -5.36 -4.88
CA PHE A 535 9.27 -5.02 -6.14
C PHE A 535 7.99 -4.21 -5.89
N CYS A 536 7.09 -4.73 -5.06
CA CYS A 536 5.84 -4.04 -4.73
C CYS A 536 6.09 -2.69 -4.04
N ASN A 537 7.10 -2.60 -3.17
CA ASN A 537 7.46 -1.39 -2.44
C ASN A 537 7.86 -0.27 -3.40
N LYS A 538 8.80 -0.56 -4.32
CA LYS A 538 9.28 0.35 -5.38
C LYS A 538 8.17 0.74 -6.35
N LYS A 539 7.34 -0.24 -6.75
CA LYS A 539 6.36 -0.07 -7.83
C LYS A 539 5.04 0.57 -7.38
N PHE A 540 4.54 0.28 -6.19
CA PHE A 540 3.20 0.68 -5.74
C PHE A 540 3.17 1.56 -4.48
N TYR A 541 4.21 1.50 -3.64
CA TYR A 541 4.26 2.17 -2.33
C TYR A 541 5.39 3.22 -2.20
N ASN A 542 6.07 3.57 -3.29
CA ASN A 542 7.11 4.62 -3.34
C ASN A 542 8.21 4.45 -2.25
N ASP A 543 8.69 3.22 -2.07
CA ASP A 543 9.73 2.87 -1.08
C ASP A 543 9.36 3.17 0.40
N GLN A 544 8.06 3.38 0.70
CA GLN A 544 7.60 3.71 2.05
C GLN A 544 7.56 2.50 2.99
N LEU A 545 7.49 1.26 2.48
CA LEU A 545 7.48 0.05 3.32
C LEU A 545 8.86 -0.23 3.91
N ILE A 546 8.84 -0.87 5.08
CA ILE A 546 10.02 -1.27 5.84
C ILE A 546 10.01 -2.81 5.89
N ILE A 547 10.96 -3.42 5.19
CA ILE A 547 10.99 -4.87 5.00
C ILE A 547 11.66 -5.53 6.21
N LEU A 548 10.85 -6.14 7.07
CA LEU A 548 11.28 -6.82 8.30
C LEU A 548 11.14 -8.34 8.22
N SER A 549 10.69 -8.87 7.07
CA SER A 549 10.87 -10.27 6.73
C SER A 549 12.35 -10.60 6.55
N GLU A 550 12.71 -11.83 6.87
CA GLU A 550 14.06 -12.38 6.68
C GLU A 550 13.99 -13.47 5.61
N ASN A 551 15.12 -13.76 4.94
CA ASN A 551 15.16 -14.93 4.08
C ASN A 551 15.13 -16.20 4.94
N LYS A 552 14.28 -17.16 4.56
CA LYS A 552 14.05 -18.42 5.29
C LYS A 552 14.42 -19.66 4.48
N ASP A 553 14.55 -19.54 3.16
CA ASP A 553 14.76 -20.66 2.24
C ASP A 553 16.00 -20.35 1.37
N GLU A 554 16.67 -21.39 0.90
CA GLU A 554 17.77 -21.29 -0.07
C GLU A 554 17.24 -21.22 -1.52
N ARG A 555 15.94 -21.45 -1.73
CA ARG A 555 15.25 -21.24 -3.02
C ARG A 555 15.43 -19.82 -3.56
N GLU A 556 15.59 -19.71 -4.87
CA GLU A 556 15.48 -18.41 -5.56
C GLU A 556 14.07 -17.84 -5.36
N PRO A 557 13.93 -16.61 -4.82
CA PRO A 557 12.64 -16.05 -4.43
C PRO A 557 11.79 -15.58 -5.62
N LEU A 558 12.39 -15.44 -6.79
CA LEU A 558 11.78 -14.88 -7.99
C LEU A 558 12.29 -15.65 -9.22
N LEU A 559 11.39 -16.12 -10.07
CA LEU A 559 11.75 -16.74 -11.36
C LEU A 559 10.80 -16.28 -12.45
N VAL A 560 11.29 -16.22 -13.71
CA VAL A 560 10.44 -16.07 -14.90
C VAL A 560 10.57 -17.33 -15.77
N TYR A 561 9.45 -17.95 -16.09
CA TYR A 561 9.37 -18.98 -17.13
C TYR A 561 8.72 -18.36 -18.38
N ARG A 562 9.40 -18.45 -19.53
CA ARG A 562 8.85 -18.05 -20.83
C ARG A 562 8.43 -19.30 -21.61
N THR A 563 7.15 -19.38 -22.00
CA THR A 563 6.73 -20.41 -22.96
C THR A 563 7.34 -20.13 -24.33
N VAL A 564 7.29 -21.13 -25.22
CA VAL A 564 7.52 -20.94 -26.65
C VAL A 564 6.67 -19.78 -27.19
N ALA A 565 7.23 -19.03 -28.13
CA ALA A 565 6.52 -18.03 -28.91
C ALA A 565 5.37 -18.66 -29.74
N GLY A 566 4.12 -18.27 -29.46
CA GLY A 566 2.97 -18.69 -30.24
C GLY A 566 1.63 -18.16 -29.73
N ASN A 567 0.58 -18.29 -30.55
CA ASN A 567 -0.79 -17.91 -30.20
C ASN A 567 -1.52 -19.09 -29.52
N HIS A 568 -1.09 -19.41 -28.30
CA HIS A 568 -1.56 -20.58 -27.53
C HIS A 568 -2.83 -20.31 -26.71
N ALA A 569 -3.16 -19.05 -26.44
CA ALA A 569 -4.39 -18.67 -25.77
C ALA A 569 -5.59 -18.67 -26.72
N ARG A 570 -6.70 -19.31 -26.29
CA ARG A 570 -8.03 -19.27 -26.92
C ARG A 570 -9.07 -19.05 -25.82
N GLU A 571 -10.02 -18.15 -26.04
CA GLU A 571 -11.11 -17.86 -25.08
C GLU A 571 -10.61 -17.59 -23.63
N ARG A 572 -9.45 -16.96 -23.49
CA ARG A 572 -8.77 -16.70 -22.20
C ARG A 572 -8.44 -17.96 -21.38
N GLN A 573 -8.15 -19.07 -22.07
CA GLN A 573 -7.46 -20.25 -21.59
C GLN A 573 -6.22 -20.48 -22.45
N ASN A 574 -5.09 -20.86 -21.83
CA ASN A 574 -3.83 -21.16 -22.48
C ASN A 574 -3.31 -22.50 -21.96
N GLN A 575 -3.61 -23.58 -22.71
CA GLN A 575 -3.21 -24.94 -22.36
C GLN A 575 -1.68 -25.08 -22.27
N ARG A 576 -0.92 -24.36 -23.11
CA ARG A 576 0.54 -24.41 -23.11
C ARG A 576 1.12 -23.96 -21.77
N GLN A 577 0.52 -22.95 -21.13
CA GLN A 577 0.93 -22.56 -19.78
C GLN A 577 0.57 -23.63 -18.73
N ILE A 578 -0.56 -24.33 -18.87
CA ILE A 578 -0.94 -25.45 -17.97
C ILE A 578 0.06 -26.61 -18.09
N ASP A 579 0.45 -26.94 -19.33
CA ASP A 579 1.43 -27.99 -19.62
C ASP A 579 2.81 -27.63 -19.00
N VAL A 580 3.27 -26.39 -19.18
CA VAL A 580 4.54 -25.91 -18.59
C VAL A 580 4.49 -25.90 -17.05
N ILE A 581 3.37 -25.53 -16.43
CA ILE A 581 3.20 -25.60 -14.97
C ILE A 581 3.39 -27.04 -14.47
N THR A 582 2.72 -28.00 -15.12
CA THR A 582 2.64 -29.39 -14.65
C THR A 582 3.84 -30.24 -15.01
N GLN A 583 4.47 -30.00 -16.17
CA GLN A 583 5.54 -30.84 -16.72
C GLN A 583 6.93 -30.23 -16.56
N GLU A 584 7.05 -28.90 -16.42
CA GLU A 584 8.32 -28.20 -16.27
C GLU A 584 8.45 -27.58 -14.87
N ILE A 585 7.60 -26.63 -14.51
CA ILE A 585 7.78 -25.80 -13.29
C ILE A 585 7.70 -26.66 -12.01
N ILE A 586 6.61 -27.40 -11.81
CA ILE A 586 6.42 -28.19 -10.58
C ILE A 586 7.55 -29.21 -10.36
N PRO A 587 7.93 -30.05 -11.34
CA PRO A 587 9.00 -31.03 -11.16
C PRO A 587 10.41 -30.41 -11.05
N GLN A 588 10.73 -29.39 -11.85
CA GLN A 588 12.08 -28.77 -11.82
C GLN A 588 12.32 -28.01 -10.52
N GLN A 589 11.29 -27.35 -9.98
CA GLN A 589 11.37 -26.56 -8.76
C GLN A 589 10.99 -27.37 -7.50
N MET A 590 10.73 -28.69 -7.63
CA MET A 590 10.38 -29.60 -6.53
C MET A 590 9.26 -29.03 -5.65
N LEU A 591 8.08 -28.82 -6.25
CA LEU A 591 6.93 -28.14 -5.66
C LEU A 591 5.81 -29.08 -5.19
N GLU A 592 5.93 -30.38 -5.37
CA GLU A 592 4.86 -31.37 -5.12
C GLU A 592 4.39 -31.42 -3.65
N ASN A 593 5.29 -31.09 -2.71
CA ASN A 593 5.03 -31.13 -1.27
C ASN A 593 5.07 -29.73 -0.62
N VAL A 594 4.91 -28.68 -1.42
CA VAL A 594 4.95 -27.28 -0.96
C VAL A 594 3.55 -26.69 -0.98
N ASN A 595 3.26 -25.73 -0.09
CA ASN A 595 2.01 -24.98 -0.04
C ASN A 595 1.87 -24.07 -1.27
N LEU A 596 1.54 -24.65 -2.43
CA LEU A 596 1.54 -24.02 -3.75
C LEU A 596 0.18 -23.43 -4.13
N GLY A 597 0.19 -22.18 -4.59
CA GLY A 597 -0.94 -21.52 -5.24
C GLY A 597 -0.66 -21.22 -6.71
N VAL A 598 -1.65 -21.41 -7.57
CA VAL A 598 -1.61 -20.99 -8.98
C VAL A 598 -2.61 -19.87 -9.20
N VAL A 599 -2.12 -18.70 -9.57
CA VAL A 599 -2.91 -17.48 -9.72
C VAL A 599 -2.95 -17.08 -11.19
N THR A 600 -4.14 -16.71 -11.67
CA THR A 600 -4.35 -16.31 -13.07
C THR A 600 -5.41 -15.18 -13.14
N PRO A 601 -5.36 -14.26 -14.12
CA PRO A 601 -6.40 -13.25 -14.29
C PRO A 601 -7.75 -13.83 -14.75
N TYR A 602 -7.77 -15.02 -15.40
CA TYR A 602 -8.96 -15.48 -16.11
C TYR A 602 -9.64 -16.72 -15.50
N ARG A 603 -10.98 -16.66 -15.47
CA ARG A 603 -11.82 -17.74 -14.94
C ARG A 603 -11.77 -19.01 -15.80
N ASN A 604 -11.61 -18.91 -17.12
CA ASN A 604 -11.51 -20.10 -17.99
C ASN A 604 -10.21 -20.86 -17.73
N GLN A 605 -9.07 -20.16 -17.66
CA GLN A 605 -7.80 -20.75 -17.20
C GLN A 605 -7.92 -21.34 -15.79
N THR A 606 -8.58 -20.64 -14.87
CA THR A 606 -8.81 -21.12 -13.49
C THR A 606 -9.54 -22.46 -13.49
N THR A 607 -10.66 -22.58 -14.20
CA THR A 607 -11.44 -23.83 -14.27
C THR A 607 -10.61 -24.99 -14.84
N ALA A 608 -9.82 -24.73 -15.88
CA ALA A 608 -8.95 -25.74 -16.48
C ALA A 608 -7.85 -26.20 -15.49
N LEU A 609 -7.18 -25.27 -14.82
CA LEU A 609 -6.21 -25.58 -13.76
C LEU A 609 -6.86 -26.34 -12.59
N GLN A 610 -8.07 -25.97 -12.17
CA GLN A 610 -8.81 -26.65 -11.10
C GLN A 610 -9.12 -28.11 -11.46
N SER A 611 -9.49 -28.43 -12.71
CA SER A 611 -9.67 -29.83 -13.13
C SER A 611 -8.36 -30.63 -13.20
N VAL A 612 -7.24 -29.96 -13.49
CA VAL A 612 -5.91 -30.59 -13.51
C VAL A 612 -5.42 -30.90 -12.09
N PHE A 613 -5.76 -30.04 -11.12
CA PHE A 613 -5.33 -30.15 -9.72
C PHE A 613 -6.39 -30.74 -8.78
N GLU A 614 -7.51 -31.27 -9.29
CA GLU A 614 -8.67 -31.74 -8.50
C GLU A 614 -8.32 -32.76 -7.40
N ASN A 615 -7.27 -33.57 -7.62
CA ASN A 615 -6.80 -34.59 -6.68
C ASN A 615 -5.50 -34.18 -5.94
N THR A 616 -5.25 -32.88 -5.77
CA THR A 616 -4.04 -32.34 -5.13
C THR A 616 -4.38 -31.19 -4.19
N ASP A 617 -3.48 -30.85 -3.27
CA ASP A 617 -3.63 -29.68 -2.37
C ASP A 617 -3.36 -28.32 -3.07
N ILE A 618 -3.01 -28.33 -4.37
CA ILE A 618 -2.63 -27.14 -5.14
C ILE A 618 -3.87 -26.28 -5.43
N LYS A 619 -3.84 -25.03 -4.99
CA LYS A 619 -4.98 -24.10 -5.11
C LYS A 619 -4.85 -23.24 -6.35
N ALA A 620 -5.65 -23.53 -7.38
CA ALA A 620 -5.80 -22.66 -8.55
C ALA A 620 -7.02 -21.72 -8.39
N ASP A 621 -6.84 -20.40 -8.48
CA ASP A 621 -7.96 -19.44 -8.46
C ASP A 621 -7.64 -18.12 -9.20
N THR A 622 -8.66 -17.29 -9.43
CA THR A 622 -8.43 -15.94 -9.98
C THR A 622 -7.80 -15.02 -8.94
N VAL A 623 -6.99 -14.03 -9.36
CA VAL A 623 -6.39 -13.00 -8.47
C VAL A 623 -7.41 -12.45 -7.46
N ASP A 624 -8.59 -12.08 -7.96
CA ASP A 624 -9.71 -11.49 -7.21
C ASP A 624 -10.27 -12.41 -6.10
N LYS A 625 -10.15 -13.74 -6.25
CA LYS A 625 -10.56 -14.74 -5.25
C LYS A 625 -9.40 -15.22 -4.35
N PHE A 626 -8.17 -14.98 -4.78
CA PHE A 626 -6.98 -15.28 -3.97
C PHE A 626 -6.70 -14.20 -2.91
N GLN A 627 -7.42 -13.07 -2.93
CA GLN A 627 -7.31 -12.05 -1.89
C GLN A 627 -7.65 -12.62 -0.50
N GLY A 628 -6.91 -12.17 0.52
CA GLY A 628 -6.95 -12.71 1.87
C GLY A 628 -6.12 -14.00 2.08
N ARG A 629 -5.89 -14.80 1.03
CA ARG A 629 -5.04 -16.00 1.10
C ARG A 629 -3.54 -15.66 1.01
N GLU A 630 -2.70 -16.64 1.30
CA GLU A 630 -1.23 -16.60 1.19
C GLU A 630 -0.72 -18.04 1.00
N ASN A 631 0.35 -18.19 0.24
CA ASN A 631 0.98 -19.47 -0.08
C ASN A 631 2.50 -19.31 -0.02
N ASP A 632 3.19 -20.41 0.24
CA ASP A 632 4.64 -20.39 0.41
C ASP A 632 5.29 -20.17 -0.97
N VAL A 633 4.72 -20.80 -2.02
CA VAL A 633 5.04 -20.56 -3.42
C VAL A 633 3.80 -20.14 -4.21
N ILE A 634 3.94 -19.15 -5.09
CA ILE A 634 2.91 -18.76 -6.08
C ILE A 634 3.44 -18.91 -7.50
N ILE A 635 2.66 -19.54 -8.38
CA ILE A 635 2.84 -19.44 -9.82
C ILE A 635 1.82 -18.45 -10.39
N LEU A 636 2.27 -17.37 -11.04
CA LEU A 636 1.43 -16.38 -11.70
C LEU A 636 1.41 -16.63 -13.21
N SER A 637 0.30 -17.15 -13.73
CA SER A 637 0.09 -17.43 -15.16
C SER A 637 -0.63 -16.26 -15.83
N THR A 638 0.04 -15.57 -16.76
CA THR A 638 -0.53 -14.40 -17.47
C THR A 638 -1.58 -14.78 -18.52
N VAL A 639 -1.56 -16.01 -19.02
CA VAL A 639 -2.44 -16.61 -20.05
C VAL A 639 -2.35 -15.97 -21.43
N ASP A 640 -2.39 -14.65 -21.52
CA ASP A 640 -2.52 -13.90 -22.77
C ASP A 640 -1.38 -14.15 -23.76
N ASN A 641 -1.70 -14.09 -25.06
CA ASN A 641 -0.68 -14.18 -26.11
C ASN A 641 0.17 -12.90 -26.21
N GLU A 642 -0.46 -11.74 -25.96
CA GLU A 642 0.15 -10.43 -25.71
C GLU A 642 -0.53 -9.84 -24.46
N ILE A 643 0.24 -9.34 -23.49
CA ILE A 643 -0.29 -8.81 -22.23
C ILE A 643 -1.38 -7.74 -22.50
N SER A 644 -2.59 -7.97 -21.98
CA SER A 644 -3.70 -7.03 -22.09
C SER A 644 -3.89 -6.19 -20.82
N ASP A 645 -4.50 -5.01 -20.93
CA ASP A 645 -4.72 -4.04 -19.82
C ASP A 645 -5.42 -4.67 -18.59
N PHE A 646 -6.22 -5.72 -18.81
CA PHE A 646 -6.90 -6.46 -17.74
C PHE A 646 -5.93 -7.33 -16.91
N THR A 647 -4.91 -7.88 -17.58
CA THR A 647 -3.80 -8.67 -17.01
C THR A 647 -2.74 -7.75 -16.41
N ASP A 648 -2.48 -6.61 -17.05
CA ASP A 648 -1.52 -5.59 -16.59
C ASP A 648 -2.06 -4.68 -15.48
N ASN A 649 -3.24 -4.97 -14.91
CA ASN A 649 -3.83 -4.13 -13.88
C ASN A 649 -2.93 -4.08 -12.63
N ALA A 650 -2.45 -2.87 -12.29
CA ALA A 650 -1.53 -2.61 -11.17
C ALA A 650 -2.02 -3.20 -9.83
N ASN A 651 -3.31 -3.01 -9.50
CA ASN A 651 -3.90 -3.50 -8.25
C ASN A 651 -3.93 -5.04 -8.19
N ARG A 652 -4.21 -5.71 -9.32
CA ARG A 652 -4.12 -7.18 -9.45
C ARG A 652 -2.70 -7.67 -9.33
N LEU A 653 -1.75 -7.06 -10.02
CA LEU A 653 -0.35 -7.49 -9.95
C LEU A 653 0.20 -7.36 -8.53
N ASN A 654 -0.04 -6.23 -7.87
CA ASN A 654 0.32 -6.03 -6.47
C ASN A 654 -0.29 -7.11 -5.56
N VAL A 655 -1.59 -7.41 -5.74
CA VAL A 655 -2.25 -8.49 -4.99
C VAL A 655 -1.66 -9.86 -5.29
N ALA A 656 -1.35 -10.19 -6.55
CA ALA A 656 -0.83 -11.50 -6.95
C ALA A 656 0.60 -11.75 -6.43
N VAL A 657 1.51 -10.78 -6.61
CA VAL A 657 2.90 -10.84 -6.13
C VAL A 657 2.93 -11.00 -4.60
N SER A 658 2.13 -10.21 -3.87
CA SER A 658 2.07 -10.25 -2.39
C SER A 658 1.36 -11.47 -1.78
N ARG A 659 0.96 -12.48 -2.58
CA ARG A 659 0.50 -13.79 -2.07
C ARG A 659 1.65 -14.76 -1.80
N ALA A 660 2.80 -14.61 -2.47
CA ALA A 660 3.97 -15.45 -2.25
C ALA A 660 4.65 -15.08 -0.93
N LYS A 661 4.98 -16.09 -0.12
CA LYS A 661 5.88 -15.87 1.03
C LYS A 661 7.33 -16.03 0.61
N ASP A 662 7.68 -17.16 0.02
CA ASP A 662 9.09 -17.55 -0.11
C ASP A 662 9.54 -17.49 -1.58
N GLN A 663 8.69 -17.93 -2.53
CA GLN A 663 9.00 -17.89 -3.97
C GLN A 663 7.80 -17.48 -4.85
N LEU A 664 8.04 -16.60 -5.83
CA LEU A 664 7.11 -16.27 -6.91
C LEU A 664 7.68 -16.68 -8.26
N ILE A 665 6.90 -17.43 -9.03
CA ILE A 665 7.24 -17.88 -10.38
C ILE A 665 6.27 -17.22 -11.38
N LEU A 666 6.78 -16.32 -12.21
CA LEU A 666 6.00 -15.65 -13.27
C LEU A 666 6.06 -16.49 -14.55
N LEU A 667 4.90 -16.89 -15.08
CA LEU A 667 4.79 -17.64 -16.34
C LEU A 667 4.14 -16.76 -17.43
N VAL A 668 4.94 -16.47 -18.46
CA VAL A 668 4.62 -15.55 -19.57
C VAL A 668 4.76 -16.21 -20.95
N ASN A 669 4.24 -15.57 -21.98
CA ASN A 669 4.36 -16.06 -23.36
C ASN A 669 5.68 -15.63 -24.01
N GLY A 670 6.25 -16.45 -24.88
CA GLY A 670 7.48 -16.12 -25.62
C GLY A 670 7.31 -15.05 -26.71
N ASN A 671 6.08 -14.63 -27.02
CA ASN A 671 5.78 -13.57 -28.00
C ASN A 671 6.01 -12.14 -27.49
N GLU A 672 6.45 -11.96 -26.24
CA GLU A 672 6.49 -10.65 -25.60
C GLU A 672 7.40 -9.63 -26.32
N LYS A 673 6.76 -8.67 -26.99
CA LYS A 673 7.39 -7.40 -27.37
C LYS A 673 7.52 -6.54 -26.13
N GLN A 674 8.64 -5.82 -25.99
CA GLN A 674 8.88 -4.84 -24.93
C GLN A 674 7.92 -3.63 -25.03
N LYS A 675 6.68 -3.80 -24.57
CA LYS A 675 5.78 -2.70 -24.17
C LYS A 675 6.04 -2.38 -22.71
N ASP A 676 6.07 -1.11 -22.36
CA ASP A 676 6.45 -0.68 -21.02
C ASP A 676 5.26 -0.73 -20.04
N ASN A 677 5.02 -1.92 -19.50
CA ASN A 677 3.83 -2.28 -18.72
C ASN A 677 4.21 -2.90 -17.36
N ASN A 678 3.24 -3.08 -16.46
CA ASN A 678 3.48 -3.55 -15.08
C ASN A 678 4.06 -4.97 -15.00
N ILE A 679 3.74 -5.86 -15.95
CA ILE A 679 4.34 -7.22 -16.03
C ILE A 679 5.79 -7.16 -16.52
N SER A 680 6.09 -6.39 -17.57
CA SER A 680 7.46 -6.21 -18.08
C SER A 680 8.37 -5.56 -17.04
N ASP A 681 7.82 -4.66 -16.22
CA ASP A 681 8.46 -4.10 -15.03
C ASP A 681 8.85 -5.15 -13.99
N LEU A 682 8.01 -6.18 -13.76
CA LEU A 682 8.36 -7.31 -12.90
C LEU A 682 9.47 -8.16 -13.52
N ILE A 683 9.38 -8.46 -14.82
CA ILE A 683 10.43 -9.20 -15.55
C ILE A 683 11.78 -8.50 -15.43
N ARG A 684 11.85 -7.19 -15.72
CA ARG A 684 13.09 -6.39 -15.61
C ARG A 684 13.62 -6.35 -14.18
N TYR A 685 12.76 -6.29 -13.18
CA TYR A 685 13.18 -6.36 -11.77
C TYR A 685 13.82 -7.71 -11.44
N ILE A 686 13.27 -8.82 -11.94
CA ILE A 686 13.82 -10.16 -11.74
C ILE A 686 15.18 -10.29 -12.45
N GLU A 687 15.26 -9.87 -13.72
CA GLU A 687 16.50 -9.84 -14.52
C GLU A 687 17.61 -8.99 -13.86
N TYR A 688 17.29 -7.76 -13.40
CA TYR A 688 18.26 -6.86 -12.76
C TYR A 688 18.85 -7.41 -11.44
N ASN A 689 18.07 -8.20 -10.69
CA ASN A 689 18.52 -8.83 -9.46
C ASN A 689 19.24 -10.18 -9.68
N ASN A 690 19.65 -10.48 -10.92
CA ASN A 690 20.38 -11.69 -11.30
C ASN A 690 19.63 -13.01 -11.02
N PHE A 691 18.29 -12.99 -11.05
CA PHE A 691 17.45 -14.17 -10.84
C PHE A 691 17.11 -14.92 -12.14
N THR A 692 16.76 -16.20 -12.04
CA THR A 692 16.66 -17.08 -13.21
C THR A 692 15.47 -16.75 -14.13
N VAL A 693 15.80 -16.56 -15.42
CA VAL A 693 14.84 -16.58 -16.54
C VAL A 693 14.99 -17.90 -17.30
N VAL A 694 14.00 -18.79 -17.18
CA VAL A 694 13.98 -20.10 -17.85
C VAL A 694 13.21 -20.02 -19.16
N HIS A 695 13.83 -20.51 -20.24
CA HIS A 695 13.17 -20.71 -21.53
C HIS A 695 12.77 -22.18 -21.70
N SER A 696 11.50 -22.46 -22.00
CA SER A 696 10.98 -23.83 -22.24
C SER A 696 11.57 -24.45 -23.51
N ASN A 697 12.00 -25.71 -23.43
CA ASN A 697 12.82 -26.43 -24.43
C ASN A 697 12.06 -26.91 -25.71
N LEU A 698 11.02 -26.20 -26.15
CA LEU A 698 10.18 -26.62 -27.27
C LEU A 698 10.32 -25.63 -28.44
N PHE A 699 11.19 -25.95 -29.39
CA PHE A 699 11.75 -24.98 -30.35
C PHE A 699 10.88 -24.63 -31.57
N SER A 700 11.15 -23.45 -32.15
CA SER A 700 10.73 -23.02 -33.48
C SER A 700 11.91 -22.37 -34.23
N VAL A 701 12.02 -22.58 -35.54
CA VAL A 701 13.28 -22.40 -36.32
C VAL A 701 13.71 -20.93 -36.58
N PHE A 702 13.18 -19.94 -35.85
CA PHE A 702 13.46 -18.51 -36.08
C PHE A 702 14.31 -17.82 -34.98
N ASP A 703 14.83 -18.59 -34.02
CA ASP A 703 15.54 -18.14 -32.81
C ASP A 703 16.96 -17.55 -33.03
N TYR A 704 17.25 -16.92 -34.18
CA TYR A 704 18.62 -16.53 -34.59
C TYR A 704 18.89 -15.03 -34.76
N LEU A 705 18.01 -14.13 -34.29
CA LEU A 705 18.13 -12.69 -34.55
C LEU A 705 17.84 -11.79 -33.33
N TYR A 706 18.79 -10.86 -33.10
CA TYR A 706 18.87 -9.75 -32.13
C TYR A 706 19.32 -10.14 -30.71
N LYS A 707 20.53 -9.74 -30.28
CA LYS A 707 21.10 -8.39 -29.99
C LYS A 707 20.71 -7.91 -28.58
N ALA A 708 21.67 -8.04 -27.67
CA ALA A 708 21.67 -7.37 -26.38
C ALA A 708 21.95 -5.86 -26.51
N TYR A 709 21.82 -5.15 -25.38
CA TYR A 709 22.44 -3.85 -25.12
C TYR A 709 21.89 -2.61 -25.87
N GLU A 710 20.57 -2.44 -25.90
CA GLU A 710 19.95 -1.13 -26.15
C GLU A 710 19.49 -0.42 -24.84
N GLU A 711 19.44 -1.16 -23.73
CA GLU A 711 18.70 -0.78 -22.51
C GLU A 711 19.51 -0.41 -21.23
N GLN A 712 20.64 0.30 -21.33
CA GLN A 712 21.23 1.00 -20.14
C GLN A 712 21.46 2.50 -20.31
N ARG A 713 21.08 3.05 -21.47
CA ARG A 713 21.23 4.47 -21.78
C ARG A 713 20.53 5.42 -20.80
N ARG A 714 19.21 5.57 -20.86
CA ARG A 714 18.59 6.84 -20.44
C ARG A 714 18.36 6.94 -18.92
N SER A 715 19.25 6.48 -18.04
CA SER A 715 19.09 6.71 -16.58
C SER A 715 19.71 7.97 -16.01
N LEU A 716 20.94 8.33 -16.34
CA LEU A 716 21.60 9.48 -15.71
C LEU A 716 21.06 10.90 -16.11
N LEU A 717 19.95 11.46 -15.56
CA LEU A 717 19.75 12.96 -15.44
C LEU A 717 19.02 13.83 -14.28
N SER A 718 18.77 13.44 -13.01
CA SER A 718 18.44 14.30 -11.81
C SER A 718 18.74 13.65 -10.41
N ASN A 719 19.13 14.30 -9.32
CA ASN A 719 18.87 15.66 -8.91
C ASN A 719 20.03 16.12 -8.05
N GLN A 720 20.83 17.02 -8.60
CA GLN A 720 21.46 18.04 -7.80
C GLN A 720 20.39 19.11 -7.59
N LYS A 721 20.27 19.61 -6.35
CA LYS A 721 19.53 20.85 -6.13
C LYS A 721 20.32 21.95 -6.83
N ASN A 722 19.71 22.48 -7.88
CA ASN A 722 20.34 23.07 -9.06
C ASN A 722 21.06 21.99 -9.89
N ALA A 723 20.34 21.49 -10.89
CA ALA A 723 20.75 20.47 -11.84
C ALA A 723 21.91 20.94 -12.73
N SER A 724 22.03 22.24 -13.00
CA SER A 724 23.03 22.79 -13.89
C SER A 724 23.48 24.19 -13.47
N VAL A 725 24.59 24.64 -14.05
CA VAL A 725 25.07 26.03 -13.98
C VAL A 725 24.13 26.98 -14.76
N PHE A 726 23.28 26.44 -15.66
CA PHE A 726 22.35 27.21 -16.46
C PHE A 726 20.91 27.14 -15.91
N ASP A 727 20.28 28.30 -15.70
CA ASP A 727 18.92 28.40 -15.16
C ASP A 727 17.84 27.72 -16.04
N SER A 728 18.07 27.66 -17.35
CA SER A 728 17.20 26.96 -18.31
C SER A 728 17.11 25.46 -18.05
N GLU A 729 18.24 24.80 -17.79
CA GLU A 729 18.28 23.39 -17.40
C GLU A 729 17.65 23.18 -16.01
N ASN A 730 17.86 24.10 -15.06
CA ASN A 730 17.22 24.03 -13.74
C ASN A 730 15.69 24.09 -13.82
N LEU A 731 15.14 24.95 -14.69
CA LEU A 731 13.70 25.04 -14.94
C LEU A 731 13.16 23.82 -15.71
N MET A 732 13.87 23.36 -16.74
CA MET A 732 13.49 22.15 -17.49
C MET A 732 13.48 20.91 -16.60
N HIS A 733 14.44 20.80 -15.68
CA HIS A 733 14.48 19.74 -14.69
C HIS A 733 13.22 19.74 -13.79
N ILE A 734 12.83 20.90 -13.24
CA ILE A 734 11.61 21.02 -12.40
C ILE A 734 10.38 20.58 -13.19
N LEU A 735 10.28 20.99 -14.47
CA LEU A 735 9.20 20.59 -15.37
C LEU A 735 9.17 19.07 -15.61
N ILE A 736 10.33 18.43 -15.81
CA ILE A 736 10.43 16.97 -15.95
C ILE A 736 9.91 16.29 -14.69
N LYS A 737 10.30 16.73 -13.48
CA LYS A 737 9.79 16.14 -12.23
C LYS A 737 8.30 16.37 -12.00
N ASP A 738 7.75 17.50 -12.42
CA ASP A 738 6.31 17.76 -12.38
C ASP A 738 5.56 16.75 -13.26
N VAL A 739 5.98 16.57 -14.51
CA VAL A 739 5.41 15.57 -15.43
C VAL A 739 5.57 14.14 -14.89
N LEU A 740 6.76 13.77 -14.41
CA LEU A 740 7.00 12.42 -13.86
C LEU A 740 6.31 12.16 -12.52
N SER A 741 5.75 13.18 -11.86
CA SER A 741 4.90 13.01 -10.68
C SER A 741 3.47 12.54 -11.02
N GLU A 742 3.04 12.70 -12.28
CA GLU A 742 1.74 12.23 -12.74
C GLU A 742 1.68 10.69 -12.70
N GLN A 743 0.53 10.14 -12.29
CA GLN A 743 0.36 8.70 -12.06
C GLN A 743 0.78 7.84 -13.27
N GLN A 744 0.51 8.32 -14.49
CA GLN A 744 0.87 7.66 -15.76
C GLN A 744 2.38 7.57 -16.03
N PHE A 745 3.19 8.48 -15.49
CA PHE A 745 4.64 8.55 -15.69
C PHE A 745 5.46 8.18 -14.45
N SER A 746 4.81 7.92 -13.31
CA SER A 746 5.41 7.58 -12.02
C SER A 746 6.41 6.41 -12.01
N LYS A 747 6.35 5.51 -13.02
CA LYS A 747 7.32 4.43 -13.27
C LYS A 747 8.70 4.93 -13.74
N TYR A 748 8.81 6.18 -14.16
CA TYR A 748 10.05 6.76 -14.68
C TYR A 748 10.77 7.65 -13.65
N ASP A 749 12.08 7.81 -13.84
CA ASP A 749 12.96 8.74 -13.11
C ASP A 749 14.11 9.24 -14.03
N VAL A 750 15.11 9.95 -13.48
CA VAL A 750 16.22 10.64 -14.19
C VAL A 750 17.38 10.91 -13.14
N ILE A 751 18.71 10.55 -13.28
CA ILE A 751 19.99 10.75 -12.40
C ILE A 751 21.31 11.54 -12.93
N LEU A 752 21.51 12.88 -12.80
CA LEU A 752 22.43 13.88 -13.51
C LEU A 752 23.57 13.61 -14.57
N HIS A 753 23.69 14.60 -15.51
CA HIS A 753 24.53 14.79 -16.73
C HIS A 753 25.19 13.53 -17.34
N PHE A 754 24.47 12.78 -18.18
CA PHE A 754 24.90 11.48 -18.73
C PHE A 754 26.13 11.56 -19.68
N PRO A 755 27.28 10.90 -19.40
CA PRO A 755 28.38 10.76 -20.35
C PRO A 755 28.06 9.81 -21.52
N LEU A 756 28.11 10.29 -22.77
CA LEU A 756 27.64 9.58 -23.97
C LEU A 756 28.32 8.21 -24.20
N ARG A 757 29.52 8.00 -23.65
CA ARG A 757 30.24 6.72 -23.62
C ARG A 757 29.59 5.66 -22.72
N ASN A 758 29.10 6.04 -21.54
CA ASN A 758 28.42 5.12 -20.59
C ASN A 758 27.01 4.77 -21.15
N LEU A 759 26.57 5.53 -22.16
CA LEU A 759 25.34 5.38 -22.92
C LEU A 759 25.60 4.29 -23.99
N ILE A 760 26.81 4.12 -24.52
CA ILE A 760 27.08 3.28 -25.70
C ILE A 760 27.80 2.00 -25.27
N LEU A 761 27.12 0.88 -25.48
CA LEU A 761 27.55 -0.44 -24.98
C LEU A 761 28.38 -1.23 -26.01
N ASP A 762 28.20 -0.92 -27.29
CA ASP A 762 28.94 -1.45 -28.44
C ASP A 762 29.25 -0.26 -29.37
N PHE A 763 30.48 -0.13 -29.85
CA PHE A 763 30.91 0.97 -30.72
C PHE A 763 31.03 0.59 -32.21
N GLU A 764 30.80 -0.68 -32.59
CA GLU A 764 31.01 -1.17 -33.97
C GLU A 764 30.08 -0.52 -35.01
N ASN A 765 28.94 0.05 -34.58
CA ASN A 765 27.98 0.75 -35.45
C ASN A 765 28.36 2.22 -35.73
N LEU A 766 29.50 2.69 -35.22
CA LEU A 766 29.99 4.07 -35.38
C LEU A 766 31.17 4.16 -36.36
N THR A 767 31.24 5.26 -37.10
CA THR A 767 32.47 5.63 -37.82
C THR A 767 33.58 5.98 -36.82
N ALA A 768 34.85 5.89 -37.24
CA ALA A 768 36.00 6.21 -36.39
C ALA A 768 36.02 7.68 -35.85
N GLU A 769 35.23 8.58 -36.45
CA GLU A 769 35.05 9.95 -35.96
C GLU A 769 33.95 10.03 -34.90
N GLU A 770 32.80 9.40 -35.14
CA GLU A 770 31.71 9.24 -34.17
C GLU A 770 32.13 8.45 -32.93
N GLU A 771 32.92 7.37 -33.09
CA GLU A 771 33.47 6.58 -32.00
C GLU A 771 34.37 7.45 -31.11
N ARG A 772 35.25 8.26 -31.72
CA ARG A 772 36.11 9.19 -30.98
C ARG A 772 35.30 10.25 -30.26
N TYR A 773 34.25 10.79 -30.88
CA TYR A 773 33.36 11.75 -30.24
C TYR A 773 32.54 11.12 -29.10
N ALA A 774 32.01 9.91 -29.29
CA ALA A 774 31.26 9.15 -28.31
C ALA A 774 32.10 8.76 -27.08
N LYS A 775 33.35 8.33 -27.28
CA LYS A 775 34.30 8.02 -26.21
C LYS A 775 34.90 9.28 -25.56
N HIS A 776 34.78 10.45 -26.20
CA HIS A 776 35.29 11.69 -25.65
C HIS A 776 34.48 12.10 -24.42
N HIS A 777 35.18 12.35 -23.32
CA HIS A 777 34.59 12.64 -22.01
C HIS A 777 33.68 13.88 -21.97
N CYS A 778 34.03 14.95 -22.69
CA CYS A 778 33.16 16.14 -22.82
C CYS A 778 31.82 15.90 -23.54
N SER A 779 31.58 14.71 -24.10
CA SER A 779 30.32 14.40 -24.79
C SER A 779 29.31 13.89 -23.77
N HIS A 780 28.46 14.77 -23.26
CA HIS A 780 27.35 14.45 -22.35
C HIS A 780 25.98 14.72 -22.99
N LEU A 781 24.90 14.31 -22.33
CA LEU A 781 23.53 14.75 -22.59
C LEU A 781 23.04 15.73 -21.51
N ASP A 782 21.92 16.43 -21.76
CA ASP A 782 21.38 17.43 -20.82
C ASP A 782 20.14 16.99 -20.03
N PHE A 783 19.22 16.16 -20.56
CA PHE A 783 18.28 15.34 -19.75
C PHE A 783 18.09 13.93 -20.33
N VAL A 784 17.79 12.96 -19.46
CA VAL A 784 17.84 11.53 -19.78
C VAL A 784 16.94 10.77 -18.76
N ILE A 785 15.79 10.25 -19.23
CA ILE A 785 14.69 9.66 -18.42
C ILE A 785 14.66 8.13 -18.55
N PHE A 786 14.58 7.39 -17.43
CA PHE A 786 14.61 5.91 -17.35
C PHE A 786 13.44 5.30 -16.61
N ASN A 787 13.26 3.99 -16.77
CA ASN A 787 12.38 3.17 -15.95
C ASN A 787 13.04 2.78 -14.61
N LYS A 788 12.36 3.06 -13.49
CA LYS A 788 12.89 2.88 -12.11
C LYS A 788 13.32 1.46 -11.76
N LEU A 789 12.72 0.45 -12.39
CA LEU A 789 12.89 -0.97 -12.05
C LEU A 789 14.01 -1.63 -12.86
N GLY A 790 14.00 -1.50 -14.19
CA GLY A 790 15.06 -2.05 -15.04
C GLY A 790 16.29 -1.15 -15.20
N LYS A 791 16.25 0.07 -14.66
CA LYS A 791 17.27 1.13 -14.85
C LYS A 791 17.49 1.53 -16.32
N ASN A 792 16.54 1.17 -17.18
CA ASN A 792 16.66 1.22 -18.63
C ASN A 792 16.14 2.52 -19.28
N PRO A 793 16.71 2.90 -20.45
CA PRO A 793 16.38 4.06 -21.25
C PRO A 793 14.91 4.27 -21.65
N VAL A 794 14.33 5.44 -21.34
CA VAL A 794 13.01 5.87 -21.86
C VAL A 794 13.00 7.17 -22.70
N LEU A 795 13.80 8.22 -22.41
CA LEU A 795 13.91 9.42 -23.28
C LEU A 795 15.24 10.19 -23.13
N ALA A 796 15.83 10.70 -24.21
CA ALA A 796 16.95 11.65 -24.16
C ALA A 796 16.49 13.06 -24.55
N ILE A 797 17.12 14.09 -23.99
CA ILE A 797 16.69 15.49 -24.06
C ILE A 797 17.94 16.40 -24.07
N GLU A 798 17.87 17.52 -24.81
CA GLU A 798 18.88 18.60 -24.80
C GLU A 798 18.18 19.97 -24.64
N VAL A 799 18.87 20.96 -24.07
CA VAL A 799 18.34 22.32 -23.84
C VAL A 799 19.18 23.35 -24.61
N ASP A 800 18.72 23.70 -25.82
CA ASP A 800 19.43 24.59 -26.75
C ASP A 800 19.29 26.07 -26.35
N GLY A 801 20.42 26.72 -26.05
CA GLY A 801 20.49 28.15 -25.73
C GLY A 801 20.47 29.08 -26.95
N TYR A 802 19.72 30.19 -26.85
CA TYR A 802 19.41 31.12 -27.95
C TYR A 802 20.61 31.75 -28.71
N GLU A 803 21.82 31.81 -28.14
CA GLU A 803 22.96 32.51 -28.78
C GLU A 803 23.76 31.71 -29.83
N TYR A 804 23.52 30.40 -30.03
CA TYR A 804 24.41 29.54 -30.83
C TYR A 804 23.73 28.74 -31.97
N HIS A 805 22.95 29.41 -32.82
CA HIS A 805 22.51 28.82 -34.10
C HIS A 805 23.12 29.54 -35.33
N LYS A 806 24.31 29.07 -35.73
CA LYS A 806 24.79 29.13 -37.12
C LYS A 806 25.00 27.70 -37.61
N MET A 807 24.34 27.33 -38.72
CA MET A 807 24.39 25.96 -39.27
C MET A 807 25.79 25.51 -39.70
N ASP A 808 26.71 26.45 -39.94
CA ASP A 808 28.12 26.21 -40.31
C ASP A 808 29.08 26.43 -39.12
N SER A 809 28.64 26.10 -37.89
CA SER A 809 29.48 26.19 -36.69
C SER A 809 29.92 24.81 -36.21
N ARG A 810 31.11 24.74 -35.59
CA ARG A 810 31.64 23.51 -34.95
C ARG A 810 30.71 22.93 -33.88
N GLN A 811 29.76 23.71 -33.36
CA GLN A 811 28.74 23.22 -32.44
C GLN A 811 27.65 22.45 -33.20
N GLY A 812 27.15 22.99 -34.31
CA GLY A 812 26.17 22.31 -35.17
C GLY A 812 26.66 20.98 -35.77
N GLU A 813 27.97 20.85 -36.04
CA GLU A 813 28.59 19.57 -36.44
C GLU A 813 28.53 18.53 -35.30
N ARG A 814 28.84 18.94 -34.07
CA ARG A 814 28.75 18.09 -32.87
C ARG A 814 27.31 17.71 -32.54
N ASP A 815 26.36 18.63 -32.74
CA ASP A 815 24.94 18.36 -32.53
C ASP A 815 24.39 17.33 -33.50
N ARG A 816 24.78 17.40 -34.79
CA ARG A 816 24.45 16.33 -35.76
C ARG A 816 25.08 15.01 -35.35
N MET A 817 26.39 15.01 -35.07
CA MET A 817 27.11 13.81 -34.65
C MET A 817 26.48 13.17 -33.41
N LYS A 818 26.07 13.96 -32.41
CA LYS A 818 25.31 13.50 -31.25
C LYS A 818 23.96 12.89 -31.68
N ASN A 819 23.17 13.58 -32.50
CA ASN A 819 21.87 13.08 -32.97
C ASN A 819 22.00 11.74 -33.74
N ASP A 820 22.94 11.65 -34.68
CA ASP A 820 23.20 10.47 -35.50
C ASP A 820 23.60 9.26 -34.62
N ILE A 821 24.40 9.50 -33.58
CA ILE A 821 24.78 8.52 -32.55
C ILE A 821 23.61 8.15 -31.61
N LEU A 822 22.61 9.02 -31.41
CA LEU A 822 21.40 8.66 -30.65
C LEU A 822 20.43 7.82 -31.49
N GLU A 823 20.28 8.16 -32.77
CA GLU A 823 19.40 7.47 -33.72
C GLU A 823 19.87 6.05 -34.04
N LYS A 824 21.18 5.84 -34.23
CA LYS A 824 21.79 4.51 -34.46
C LYS A 824 21.59 3.50 -33.31
N TYR A 825 21.22 3.96 -32.13
CA TYR A 825 21.01 3.17 -30.91
C TYR A 825 19.57 3.32 -30.40
N GLY A 826 18.62 3.53 -31.31
CA GLY A 826 17.17 3.44 -31.03
C GLY A 826 16.63 4.47 -30.05
N ILE A 827 17.37 5.56 -29.77
CA ILE A 827 17.12 6.41 -28.61
C ILE A 827 16.66 7.82 -29.01
N PRO A 828 15.33 8.04 -29.05
CA PRO A 828 14.72 9.34 -29.24
C PRO A 828 15.37 10.45 -28.39
N LEU A 829 15.74 11.51 -29.10
CA LEU A 829 16.15 12.80 -28.57
C LEU A 829 15.02 13.83 -28.76
N VAL A 830 14.74 14.62 -27.74
CA VAL A 830 13.88 15.81 -27.85
C VAL A 830 14.65 17.05 -27.41
N ARG A 831 14.89 17.97 -28.36
CA ARG A 831 15.50 19.27 -28.07
C ARG A 831 14.46 20.31 -27.66
N PHE A 832 14.77 21.13 -26.66
CA PHE A 832 13.97 22.26 -26.21
C PHE A 832 14.78 23.55 -26.33
N SER A 833 14.20 24.56 -26.98
CA SER A 833 14.85 25.88 -27.13
C SER A 833 14.48 26.79 -25.97
N THR A 834 15.44 27.60 -25.49
CA THR A 834 15.19 28.59 -24.42
C THR A 834 14.19 29.70 -24.79
N THR A 835 13.70 29.76 -26.04
CA THR A 835 12.65 30.68 -26.50
C THR A 835 11.41 29.96 -27.04
N GLY A 836 11.23 28.69 -26.67
CA GLY A 836 10.05 27.88 -27.04
C GLY A 836 8.78 28.25 -26.26
N SER A 837 7.71 27.52 -26.56
CA SER A 837 6.55 27.38 -25.69
C SER A 837 5.89 26.00 -25.91
N GLY A 838 5.20 25.48 -24.89
CA GLY A 838 4.54 24.18 -24.93
C GLY A 838 5.46 23.01 -24.54
N GLU A 839 6.47 23.29 -23.71
CA GLU A 839 7.48 22.34 -23.25
C GLU A 839 6.83 21.14 -22.54
N LYS A 840 5.82 21.39 -21.71
CA LYS A 840 5.09 20.36 -20.95
C LYS A 840 4.36 19.41 -21.89
N GLU A 841 3.58 19.95 -22.81
CA GLU A 841 2.79 19.20 -23.79
C GLU A 841 3.69 18.40 -24.74
N LYS A 842 4.82 18.98 -25.16
CA LYS A 842 5.81 18.31 -26.00
C LYS A 842 6.52 17.17 -25.28
N LEU A 843 6.86 17.34 -24.00
CA LEU A 843 7.43 16.29 -23.16
C LEU A 843 6.42 15.17 -22.89
N ILE A 844 5.18 15.51 -22.53
CA ILE A 844 4.08 14.55 -22.35
C ILE A 844 3.85 13.77 -23.65
N ALA A 845 3.74 14.44 -24.81
CA ALA A 845 3.57 13.75 -26.09
C ALA A 845 4.72 12.80 -26.42
N ALA A 846 5.97 13.18 -26.15
CA ALA A 846 7.14 12.33 -26.36
C ALA A 846 7.17 11.10 -25.43
N LEU A 847 6.66 11.22 -24.21
CA LEU A 847 6.54 10.13 -23.22
C LEU A 847 5.29 9.26 -23.45
N SER A 848 4.16 9.84 -23.86
CA SER A 848 2.92 9.13 -24.22
C SER A 848 3.07 8.28 -25.48
N GLN A 849 4.00 8.62 -26.38
CA GLN A 849 4.44 7.73 -27.47
C GLN A 849 5.29 6.53 -26.99
N ARG A 850 5.53 6.40 -25.67
CA ARG A 850 6.26 5.30 -25.00
C ARG A 850 5.41 4.59 -23.94
N LEU A 851 4.12 4.94 -23.84
CA LEU A 851 3.10 4.15 -23.14
C LEU A 851 2.51 3.13 -24.14
#